data_AF-A0A6L8B8F4-F1
#
_entry.id   AF-A0A6L8B8F4-F1
#
_cell.length_a   1.000
_cell.length_b   1.000
_cell.length_c   1.000
_cell.angle_alpha   90.00
_cell.angle_beta   90.00
_cell.angle_gamma   90.00
#
_symmetry.space_group_name_H-M   'P 1'
#
loop_
_entity.id
_entity.type
_entity.pdbx_description
1 polymer ?
#
loop_
_entity_poly.entity_id
_entity_poly.type
_entity_poly.pdbx_seq_one_letter_code
_entity_poly.pdbx_strand_id
1 'polypeptide(L)'
;MSGSLIGLAVLVAGCGAALDGHNEKDSATEAAIETVSVSGRAIFDYVPLVFAMGARLDYNAAETRPVRGATVQLLSADRIVDESVTAEDGGYRLEAPIGTEVSLRVRAELVGGESDLLVQVLDNTRDGAAYAMDGMTFTTGETDLVRDVHAASGWTGAGYGQTRVAAPFAILDVVHEAVRWIRSVDPQVELVSLDLFWSPDNRGIAGTDGEPDYASGRIGGTHYRRENPGQGRPPAIYLVGAENEDTDEYDRFVIAHEWAHYLVDTLSRDDSIGGHYALGEQLDPRVAFSEGLANALAAVLLGDSEFMHSLGPQQGYGARFSIENVTPGHPGWFSEASVMAIVYDLIDPVGDDGIDLGFGPVYRILVDDVRETQALTTVFPLIHALKTRRPDLSEAIDALAGAHRIEPVTDAYGSGETNSGYPASADTLPVYSRLTVNGGPVNVCSTPDFRGNGAEGNGLGIWRFLTFTAADEQSHTLSAIPTSAPSGARPDPLVRLYKTGLSGGAQSPPGDACAPGYLAACAKRFSGPLPGGAGEYVMEVAEATNARRNTTVQPTGRVCFDVTVRRDTPAGVIGLSYESPTAASLGQPLEVRIAITSPHRVDSLTADVYAHEGLTVSAPSFVAPQVEAGKSVQWVLTVTPYVEGALRFSVLVQGKIDGENQAAQLTVPVQVGNMSSTRERL
;
A
#
# COMPACT_ATOMS: atom_id res chain seq x y z
N MET A 1 24.20 5.57 32.61
CA MET A 1 25.67 5.71 32.51
C MET A 1 25.94 6.89 31.61
N SER A 2 26.58 7.90 32.20
CA SER A 2 26.81 9.23 31.66
C SER A 2 27.90 9.20 30.60
N GLY A 3 27.72 9.95 29.51
CA GLY A 3 28.75 10.20 28.51
C GLY A 3 28.54 11.58 27.88
N SER A 4 29.06 12.60 28.54
CA SER A 4 29.14 13.99 28.05
C SER A 4 30.33 14.18 27.11
N LEU A 5 30.11 15.03 26.10
CA LEU A 5 30.97 16.03 25.44
C LEU A 5 32.45 15.71 25.14
N ILE A 6 32.92 16.21 23.97
CA ILE A 6 33.93 17.29 23.89
C ILE A 6 34.00 17.80 22.44
N GLY A 7 33.70 19.08 22.25
CA GLY A 7 34.05 19.86 21.07
C GLY A 7 35.48 20.39 21.20
N LEU A 8 36.20 20.47 20.08
CA LEU A 8 37.58 20.93 20.03
C LEU A 8 37.66 22.21 19.18
N ALA A 9 37.74 23.36 19.86
CA ALA A 9 38.20 24.62 19.29
C ALA A 9 39.73 24.70 19.46
N VAL A 10 40.45 25.03 18.39
CA VAL A 10 41.90 25.27 18.44
C VAL A 10 42.17 26.73 18.05
N LEU A 11 42.60 27.49 19.05
CA LEU A 11 43.23 28.81 18.95
C LEU A 11 44.69 28.63 19.34
N VAL A 12 45.63 28.95 18.45
CA VAL A 12 47.06 29.07 18.79
C VAL A 12 47.60 30.37 18.19
N ALA A 13 48.11 31.23 19.07
CA ALA A 13 48.87 32.41 18.74
C ALA A 13 50.29 32.31 19.33
N GLY A 14 51.29 32.54 18.49
CA GLY A 14 52.51 33.30 18.79
C GLY A 14 53.73 32.57 19.38
N CYS A 15 54.81 32.48 18.59
CA CYS A 15 56.07 33.20 18.87
C CYS A 15 57.02 33.13 17.65
N GLY A 16 57.63 34.26 17.27
CA GLY A 16 58.38 34.42 16.03
C GLY A 16 59.90 34.20 16.11
N ALA A 17 60.52 34.15 14.93
CA ALA A 17 61.92 34.49 14.69
C ALA A 17 62.06 34.98 13.25
N ALA A 18 62.68 36.15 13.08
CA ALA A 18 62.95 36.83 11.83
C ALA A 18 64.14 36.22 11.08
N LEU A 19 64.14 36.27 9.74
CA LEU A 19 65.33 36.47 8.89
C LEU A 19 64.90 36.92 7.46
N ASP A 20 65.72 37.79 6.89
CA ASP A 20 65.52 38.66 5.72
C ASP A 20 65.20 38.00 4.37
N GLY A 21 64.49 38.75 3.50
CA GLY A 21 64.46 38.51 2.06
C GLY A 21 63.37 39.29 1.32
N HIS A 22 63.76 40.36 0.63
CA HIS A 22 62.90 41.16 -0.26
C HIS A 22 62.14 40.30 -1.29
N ASN A 23 60.81 40.44 -1.35
CA ASN A 23 60.06 40.69 -2.58
C ASN A 23 58.58 41.00 -2.27
N GLU A 24 58.08 42.03 -2.95
CA GLU A 24 56.70 42.46 -3.19
C GLU A 24 55.58 41.93 -2.26
N LYS A 25 55.04 42.86 -1.47
CA LYS A 25 53.67 42.78 -0.97
C LYS A 25 52.73 42.77 -2.18
N ASP A 26 52.33 41.59 -2.62
CA ASP A 26 51.07 41.43 -3.33
C ASP A 26 49.98 41.10 -2.30
N SER A 27 49.58 42.13 -1.58
CA SER A 27 48.36 42.12 -0.76
C SER A 27 47.20 42.29 -1.71
N ALA A 28 46.80 41.21 -2.38
CA ALA A 28 45.51 41.12 -3.02
C ALA A 28 44.44 41.25 -1.92
N THR A 29 44.00 42.49 -1.70
CA THR A 29 42.73 42.77 -1.05
C THR A 29 41.69 42.28 -2.04
N GLU A 30 41.05 41.16 -1.74
CA GLU A 30 39.85 40.72 -2.45
C GLU A 30 38.84 41.87 -2.34
N ALA A 31 38.67 42.60 -3.45
CA ALA A 31 37.76 43.74 -3.48
C ALA A 31 36.37 43.20 -3.15
N ALA A 32 35.75 43.73 -2.10
CA ALA A 32 34.37 43.38 -1.76
C ALA A 32 33.51 43.64 -2.99
N ILE A 33 32.86 42.59 -3.50
CA ILE A 33 31.94 42.73 -4.62
C ILE A 33 30.77 43.56 -4.11
N GLU A 34 30.61 44.76 -4.66
CA GLU A 34 29.44 45.59 -4.35
C GLU A 34 28.19 44.88 -4.86
N THR A 35 27.24 44.65 -3.96
CA THR A 35 25.95 44.02 -4.26
C THR A 35 24.82 45.02 -4.14
N VAL A 36 23.73 44.74 -4.86
CA VAL A 36 22.43 45.42 -4.72
C VAL A 36 21.36 44.39 -4.41
N SER A 37 20.30 44.83 -3.76
CA SER A 37 19.15 43.98 -3.51
C SER A 37 18.17 43.98 -4.67
N VAL A 38 17.73 42.80 -5.08
CA VAL A 38 16.58 42.60 -5.97
C VAL A 38 15.43 42.07 -5.13
N SER A 39 14.33 42.79 -5.07
CA SER A 39 13.14 42.41 -4.31
C SER A 39 11.88 42.51 -5.15
N GLY A 40 10.76 41.98 -4.68
CA GLY A 40 9.47 42.10 -5.37
C GLY A 40 8.48 41.10 -4.85
N ARG A 41 7.40 40.90 -5.59
CA ARG A 41 6.38 39.89 -5.32
C ARG A 41 6.28 38.90 -6.46
N ALA A 42 6.19 37.62 -6.11
CA ALA A 42 5.75 36.57 -7.02
C ALA A 42 4.24 36.34 -6.82
N ILE A 43 3.50 36.44 -7.92
CA ILE A 43 2.04 36.34 -7.92
C ILE A 43 1.54 35.48 -9.08
N PHE A 44 0.36 34.88 -8.94
CA PHE A 44 -0.29 34.09 -9.99
C PHE A 44 -1.77 34.47 -10.14
N ASP A 45 -2.33 34.24 -11.33
CA ASP A 45 -3.77 34.33 -11.55
C ASP A 45 -4.48 33.09 -10.98
N TYR A 46 -5.31 33.28 -9.96
CA TYR A 46 -6.24 32.28 -9.47
C TYR A 46 -7.60 32.46 -10.13
N VAL A 47 -8.18 31.38 -10.66
CA VAL A 47 -9.53 31.38 -11.22
C VAL A 47 -10.46 30.66 -10.25
N PRO A 48 -11.44 31.35 -9.63
CA PRO A 48 -12.34 30.72 -8.67
C PRO A 48 -13.35 29.79 -9.35
N LEU A 49 -13.73 28.73 -8.65
CA LEU A 49 -14.95 27.99 -8.98
C LEU A 49 -16.16 28.72 -8.44
N VAL A 50 -17.21 28.77 -9.26
CA VAL A 50 -18.53 29.28 -8.89
C VAL A 50 -19.60 28.26 -9.23
N PHE A 51 -20.76 28.43 -8.60
CA PHE A 51 -21.93 27.61 -8.91
C PHE A 51 -22.96 28.39 -9.73
N ALA A 52 -23.24 27.91 -10.94
CA ALA A 52 -24.34 28.41 -11.76
C ALA A 52 -24.78 27.33 -12.75
N MET A 53 -25.74 26.49 -12.33
CA MET A 53 -26.16 25.28 -13.06
C MET A 53 -25.05 24.22 -13.19
N GLY A 54 -24.20 24.10 -12.16
CA GLY A 54 -23.01 23.24 -12.11
C GLY A 54 -21.82 24.01 -11.50
N ALA A 55 -20.81 23.27 -11.03
CA ALA A 55 -19.50 23.86 -10.72
C ALA A 55 -18.85 24.32 -12.03
N ARG A 56 -18.17 25.46 -12.05
CA ARG A 56 -17.46 25.98 -13.23
C ARG A 56 -16.40 27.00 -12.83
N LEU A 57 -15.40 27.19 -13.67
CA LEU A 57 -14.44 28.27 -13.51
C LEU A 57 -15.05 29.62 -13.93
N ASP A 58 -14.87 30.66 -13.10
CA ASP A 58 -15.26 32.03 -13.41
C ASP A 58 -14.04 32.89 -13.77
N TYR A 59 -13.66 32.86 -15.04
CA TYR A 59 -12.55 33.65 -15.57
C TYR A 59 -12.74 35.16 -15.45
N ASN A 60 -13.98 35.67 -15.27
CA ASN A 60 -14.21 37.11 -15.06
C ASN A 60 -13.98 37.52 -13.59
N ALA A 61 -13.98 36.54 -12.69
CA ALA A 61 -13.68 36.72 -11.26
C ALA A 61 -12.25 36.30 -10.93
N ALA A 62 -11.38 36.11 -11.93
CA ALA A 62 -9.98 35.80 -11.72
C ALA A 62 -9.31 36.89 -10.86
N GLU A 63 -8.50 36.45 -9.91
CA GLU A 63 -7.82 37.32 -8.96
C GLU A 63 -6.35 36.98 -8.87
N THR A 64 -5.54 37.98 -8.51
CA THR A 64 -4.11 37.78 -8.30
C THR A 64 -3.85 37.32 -6.86
N ARG A 65 -3.18 36.17 -6.71
CA ARG A 65 -2.77 35.60 -5.42
C ARG A 65 -1.25 35.53 -5.29
N PRO A 66 -0.70 35.57 -4.07
CA PRO A 66 0.74 35.40 -3.86
C PRO A 66 1.18 33.97 -4.13
N VAL A 67 2.34 33.79 -4.77
CA VAL A 67 3.05 32.49 -4.74
C VAL A 67 3.70 32.38 -3.37
N ARG A 68 3.32 31.37 -2.57
CA ARG A 68 3.74 31.22 -1.16
C ARG A 68 4.70 30.06 -1.01
N GLY A 69 5.79 30.24 -0.26
CA GLY A 69 6.70 29.16 0.12
C GLY A 69 7.55 28.58 -1.03
N ALA A 70 7.50 29.18 -2.22
CA ALA A 70 8.23 28.74 -3.40
C ALA A 70 9.64 29.32 -3.50
N THR A 71 10.57 28.53 -4.04
CA THR A 71 11.95 28.95 -4.32
C THR A 71 12.00 30.01 -5.43
N VAL A 72 12.70 31.11 -5.17
CA VAL A 72 13.03 32.16 -6.15
C VAL A 72 14.54 32.20 -6.34
N GLN A 73 14.97 32.10 -7.58
CA GLN A 73 16.36 32.14 -7.99
C GLN A 73 16.62 33.38 -8.82
N LEU A 74 17.75 34.04 -8.55
CA LEU A 74 18.32 35.03 -9.45
C LEU A 74 19.40 34.35 -10.29
N LEU A 75 19.23 34.36 -11.61
CA LEU A 75 20.10 33.64 -12.54
C LEU A 75 20.92 34.64 -13.35
N SER A 76 22.22 34.41 -13.49
CA SER A 76 23.07 35.06 -14.49
C SER A 76 23.41 34.03 -15.56
N ALA A 77 22.85 34.19 -16.76
CA ALA A 77 22.69 33.09 -17.72
C ALA A 77 21.94 31.92 -17.05
N ASP A 78 22.62 30.80 -16.77
CA ASP A 78 22.03 29.62 -16.12
C ASP A 78 22.60 29.34 -14.72
N ARG A 79 23.46 30.23 -14.21
CA ARG A 79 24.06 30.09 -12.87
C ARG A 79 23.21 30.83 -11.84
N ILE A 80 22.85 30.14 -10.77
CA ILE A 80 22.25 30.76 -9.57
C ILE A 80 23.27 31.72 -8.94
N VAL A 81 22.88 33.00 -8.93
CA VAL A 81 23.61 34.09 -8.27
C VAL A 81 23.23 34.14 -6.80
N ASP A 82 21.94 34.06 -6.54
CA ASP A 82 21.35 34.00 -5.20
C ASP A 82 19.99 33.30 -5.26
N GLU A 83 19.52 32.78 -4.13
CA GLU A 83 18.22 32.13 -4.00
C GLU A 83 17.57 32.40 -2.65
N SER A 84 16.24 32.39 -2.63
CA SER A 84 15.43 32.62 -1.43
C SER A 84 14.08 31.91 -1.58
N VAL A 85 13.22 32.06 -0.59
CA VAL A 85 11.86 31.51 -0.58
C VAL A 85 10.86 32.66 -0.46
N THR A 86 9.78 32.59 -1.22
CA THR A 86 8.68 33.57 -1.14
C THR A 86 8.00 33.53 0.22
N ALA A 87 7.74 34.71 0.78
CA ALA A 87 6.95 34.89 1.98
C ALA A 87 5.45 34.67 1.73
N GLU A 88 4.64 34.71 2.79
CA GLU A 88 3.18 34.51 2.73
C GLU A 88 2.46 35.56 1.86
N ASP A 89 3.04 36.74 1.68
CA ASP A 89 2.51 37.78 0.78
C ASP A 89 3.13 37.73 -0.64
N GLY A 90 3.88 36.66 -0.94
CA GLY A 90 4.62 36.47 -2.18
C GLY A 90 5.91 37.27 -2.28
N GLY A 91 6.26 38.02 -1.22
CA GLY A 91 7.46 38.84 -1.18
C GLY A 91 8.73 38.00 -1.23
N TYR A 92 9.74 38.46 -1.97
CA TYR A 92 11.07 37.86 -1.98
C TYR A 92 12.15 38.95 -1.96
N ARG A 93 13.36 38.56 -1.54
CA ARG A 93 14.55 39.43 -1.55
C ARG A 93 15.79 38.60 -1.83
N LEU A 94 16.60 39.08 -2.76
CA LEU A 94 17.83 38.46 -3.26
C LEU A 94 18.94 39.52 -3.35
N GLU A 95 20.19 39.09 -3.45
CA GLU A 95 21.37 39.92 -3.66
C GLU A 95 22.11 39.58 -4.95
N ALA A 96 22.69 40.58 -5.60
CA ALA A 96 23.42 40.40 -6.85
C ALA A 96 24.54 41.42 -6.99
N PRO A 97 25.66 41.10 -7.66
CA PRO A 97 26.68 42.10 -7.96
C PRO A 97 26.13 43.25 -8.80
N ILE A 98 26.61 44.47 -8.58
CA ILE A 98 26.23 45.66 -9.36
C ILE A 98 26.49 45.45 -10.87
N GLY A 99 25.66 46.06 -11.71
CA GLY A 99 25.84 46.06 -13.17
C GLY A 99 25.76 44.69 -13.85
N THR A 100 25.22 43.68 -13.18
CA THR A 100 25.14 42.29 -13.69
C THR A 100 23.85 42.06 -14.44
N GLU A 101 23.92 41.38 -15.58
CA GLU A 101 22.75 40.92 -16.32
C GLU A 101 22.20 39.63 -15.68
N VAL A 102 20.93 39.68 -15.26
CA VAL A 102 20.28 38.60 -14.50
C VAL A 102 18.82 38.41 -14.95
N SER A 103 18.23 37.25 -14.63
CA SER A 103 16.79 36.98 -14.73
C SER A 103 16.29 36.33 -13.44
N LEU A 104 14.98 36.40 -13.21
CA LEU A 104 14.35 35.74 -12.06
C LEU A 104 13.73 34.42 -12.52
N ARG A 105 13.83 33.39 -11.69
CA ARG A 105 13.11 32.12 -11.85
C ARG A 105 12.38 31.79 -10.56
N VAL A 106 11.07 31.61 -10.62
CA VAL A 106 10.28 31.06 -9.50
C VAL A 106 9.97 29.62 -9.82
N ARG A 107 10.39 28.67 -8.98
CA ARG A 107 10.15 27.24 -9.19
C ARG A 107 8.83 26.84 -8.54
N ALA A 108 8.04 25.98 -9.19
CA ALA A 108 6.82 25.45 -8.61
C ALA A 108 7.15 24.29 -7.64
N GLU A 109 7.72 24.64 -6.49
CA GLU A 109 8.16 23.68 -5.47
C GLU A 109 8.07 24.26 -4.05
N LEU A 110 8.00 23.39 -3.04
CA LEU A 110 8.12 23.74 -1.62
C LEU A 110 9.33 23.05 -1.01
N VAL A 111 10.05 23.76 -0.14
CA VAL A 111 11.17 23.21 0.65
C VAL A 111 10.74 22.90 2.09
N GLY A 112 11.20 21.76 2.62
CA GLY A 112 10.82 21.23 3.92
C GLY A 112 11.66 21.73 5.11
N GLY A 113 12.78 22.41 4.86
CA GLY A 113 13.78 22.80 5.86
C GLY A 113 15.00 23.50 5.24
N GLU A 114 16.23 23.15 5.67
CA GLU A 114 17.52 23.64 5.12
C GLU A 114 17.75 23.12 3.67
N SER A 115 16.85 23.48 2.76
CA SER A 115 16.89 23.16 1.31
C SER A 115 16.50 21.74 0.90
N ASP A 116 15.90 20.93 1.78
CA ASP A 116 15.33 19.63 1.38
C ASP A 116 14.03 19.84 0.59
N LEU A 117 13.98 19.30 -0.64
CA LEU A 117 12.81 19.37 -1.49
C LEU A 117 11.66 18.55 -0.90
N LEU A 118 10.55 19.22 -0.59
CA LEU A 118 9.36 18.58 -0.03
C LEU A 118 8.30 18.31 -1.11
N VAL A 119 8.00 19.30 -1.95
CA VAL A 119 6.96 19.19 -2.99
C VAL A 119 7.49 19.80 -4.28
N GLN A 120 7.19 19.19 -5.43
CA GLN A 120 7.44 19.80 -6.74
C GLN A 120 6.32 19.51 -7.72
N VAL A 121 6.03 20.46 -8.61
CA VAL A 121 5.13 20.26 -9.74
C VAL A 121 5.93 19.97 -10.99
N LEU A 122 5.62 18.85 -11.66
CA LEU A 122 6.35 18.25 -12.77
C LEU A 122 5.43 17.96 -13.95
N ASP A 123 5.99 17.99 -15.17
CA ASP A 123 5.30 17.60 -16.40
C ASP A 123 5.62 16.14 -16.76
N ASN A 124 4.70 15.23 -16.48
CA ASN A 124 4.87 13.80 -16.79
C ASN A 124 4.93 13.50 -18.29
N THR A 125 4.38 14.37 -19.15
CA THR A 125 4.44 14.18 -20.62
C THR A 125 5.75 14.73 -21.22
N ARG A 126 6.62 15.31 -20.37
CA ARG A 126 7.95 15.80 -20.73
C ARG A 126 9.02 15.26 -19.79
N ASP A 127 9.01 13.95 -19.57
CA ASP A 127 10.02 13.22 -18.79
C ASP A 127 10.20 13.76 -17.35
N GLY A 128 9.14 14.33 -16.76
CA GLY A 128 9.18 14.90 -15.42
C GLY A 128 9.86 16.26 -15.34
N ALA A 129 9.77 17.08 -16.39
CA ALA A 129 10.32 18.43 -16.39
C ALA A 129 9.68 19.30 -15.29
N ALA A 130 10.49 19.94 -14.46
CA ALA A 130 9.99 20.80 -13.39
C ALA A 130 9.41 22.11 -13.93
N TYR A 131 8.26 22.52 -13.39
CA TYR A 131 7.66 23.80 -13.75
C TYR A 131 8.34 24.96 -13.05
N ALA A 132 8.52 26.05 -13.79
CA ALA A 132 9.01 27.32 -13.28
C ALA A 132 8.45 28.49 -14.10
N MET A 133 8.34 29.64 -13.47
CA MET A 133 8.08 30.92 -14.13
C MET A 133 9.40 31.68 -14.27
N ASP A 134 9.77 32.00 -15.51
CA ASP A 134 10.95 32.81 -15.81
C ASP A 134 10.56 34.26 -16.11
N GLY A 135 11.21 35.19 -15.43
CA GLY A 135 11.12 36.62 -15.69
C GLY A 135 12.03 37.06 -16.85
N MET A 136 11.77 38.25 -17.37
CA MET A 136 12.65 38.87 -18.38
C MET A 136 14.03 39.19 -17.81
N THR A 137 15.05 39.13 -18.65
CA THR A 137 16.42 39.56 -18.30
C THR A 137 16.49 41.06 -18.05
N PHE A 138 17.25 41.47 -17.02
CA PHE A 138 17.51 42.88 -16.66
C PHE A 138 18.91 43.06 -16.06
N THR A 139 19.40 44.30 -15.98
CA THR A 139 20.67 44.63 -15.32
C THR A 139 20.44 45.16 -13.91
N THR A 140 21.25 44.74 -12.94
CA THR A 140 21.14 45.10 -11.51
C THR A 140 21.51 46.56 -11.19
N GLY A 141 22.19 47.27 -12.11
CA GLY A 141 22.55 48.68 -11.89
C GLY A 141 23.41 48.90 -10.63
N GLU A 142 23.30 50.08 -10.02
CA GLU A 142 24.07 50.47 -8.82
C GLU A 142 23.20 50.66 -7.55
N THR A 143 21.88 50.47 -7.66
CA THR A 143 20.93 50.67 -6.56
C THR A 143 19.92 49.53 -6.51
N ASP A 144 19.36 49.28 -5.33
CA ASP A 144 18.30 48.29 -5.10
C ASP A 144 17.14 48.42 -6.10
N LEU A 145 16.57 47.26 -6.49
CA LEU A 145 15.53 47.13 -7.50
C LEU A 145 14.30 46.43 -6.95
N VAL A 146 13.15 46.82 -7.50
CA VAL A 146 11.88 46.10 -7.34
C VAL A 146 11.47 45.47 -8.67
N ARG A 147 11.18 44.17 -8.66
CA ARG A 147 10.83 43.33 -9.80
C ARG A 147 9.70 42.37 -9.42
N ASP A 148 8.47 42.73 -9.71
CA ASP A 148 7.37 41.78 -9.55
C ASP A 148 7.38 40.76 -10.70
N VAL A 149 6.99 39.53 -10.41
CA VAL A 149 6.84 38.44 -11.39
C VAL A 149 5.44 37.88 -11.31
N HIS A 150 4.81 37.70 -12.46
CA HIS A 150 3.38 37.35 -12.57
C HIS A 150 3.17 36.16 -13.49
N ALA A 151 2.60 35.10 -12.90
CA ALA A 151 2.20 33.89 -13.60
C ALA A 151 0.76 34.06 -14.10
N ALA A 152 0.59 34.27 -15.40
CA ALA A 152 -0.73 34.43 -16.00
C ALA A 152 -1.47 33.10 -16.16
N SER A 153 -2.81 33.14 -16.10
CA SER A 153 -3.67 31.95 -16.25
C SER A 153 -3.58 31.29 -17.63
N GLY A 154 -3.18 32.05 -18.66
CA GLY A 154 -3.18 31.62 -20.05
C GLY A 154 -4.53 31.77 -20.76
N TRP A 155 -5.60 32.14 -20.05
CA TRP A 155 -6.93 32.34 -20.60
C TRP A 155 -7.00 33.62 -21.44
N THR A 156 -7.53 33.53 -22.66
CA THR A 156 -7.63 34.67 -23.59
C THR A 156 -9.07 35.09 -23.89
N GLY A 157 -10.05 34.53 -23.16
CA GLY A 157 -11.47 34.88 -23.26
C GLY A 157 -12.36 33.80 -23.90
N ALA A 158 -11.78 32.91 -24.71
CA ALA A 158 -12.52 31.82 -25.38
C ALA A 158 -11.91 30.43 -25.15
N GLY A 159 -10.74 30.39 -24.51
CA GLY A 159 -9.91 29.21 -24.31
C GLY A 159 -8.54 29.58 -23.76
N TYR A 160 -7.72 28.58 -23.47
CA TYR A 160 -6.31 28.75 -23.10
C TYR A 160 -5.46 29.03 -24.34
N GLY A 161 -5.47 30.29 -24.79
CA GLY A 161 -4.70 30.74 -25.97
C GLY A 161 -3.25 31.12 -25.67
N GLN A 162 -2.81 31.07 -24.41
CA GLN A 162 -1.44 31.30 -23.95
C GLN A 162 -1.02 30.20 -22.97
N THR A 163 0.27 30.15 -22.64
CA THR A 163 0.78 29.18 -21.66
C THR A 163 0.13 29.44 -20.30
N ARG A 164 -0.35 28.37 -19.65
CA ARG A 164 -0.96 28.41 -18.32
C ARG A 164 0.12 28.45 -17.22
N VAL A 165 0.87 29.55 -17.15
CA VAL A 165 1.99 29.70 -16.21
C VAL A 165 1.50 29.65 -14.76
N ALA A 166 0.27 30.11 -14.48
CA ALA A 166 -0.31 30.11 -13.14
C ALA A 166 -0.63 28.70 -12.59
N ALA A 167 -0.94 27.73 -13.46
CA ALA A 167 -1.51 26.46 -13.04
C ALA A 167 -0.62 25.65 -12.06
N PRO A 168 0.70 25.48 -12.30
CA PRO A 168 1.58 24.85 -11.32
C PRO A 168 1.60 25.57 -9.96
N PHE A 169 1.48 26.90 -9.94
CA PHE A 169 1.47 27.65 -8.69
C PHE A 169 0.11 27.59 -7.98
N ALA A 170 -1.01 27.52 -8.71
CA ALA A 170 -2.33 27.29 -8.13
C ALA A 170 -2.42 25.91 -7.46
N ILE A 171 -1.83 24.88 -8.07
CA ILE A 171 -1.70 23.54 -7.48
C ILE A 171 -0.84 23.60 -6.21
N LEU A 172 0.34 24.21 -6.31
CA LEU A 172 1.27 24.34 -5.19
C LEU A 172 0.66 25.10 -4.01
N ASP A 173 -0.19 26.09 -4.28
CA ASP A 173 -0.87 26.92 -3.29
C ASP A 173 -1.78 26.10 -2.36
N VAL A 174 -2.53 25.13 -2.91
CA VAL A 174 -3.37 24.20 -2.13
C VAL A 174 -2.50 23.31 -1.25
N VAL A 175 -1.40 22.79 -1.80
CA VAL A 175 -0.49 21.92 -1.04
C VAL A 175 0.27 22.68 0.04
N HIS A 176 0.60 23.97 -0.17
CA HIS A 176 1.15 24.85 0.86
C HIS A 176 0.18 24.99 2.03
N GLU A 177 -1.11 25.21 1.76
CA GLU A 177 -2.15 25.25 2.81
C GLU A 177 -2.24 23.91 3.54
N ALA A 178 -2.20 22.79 2.82
CA ALA A 178 -2.24 21.44 3.39
C ALA A 178 -1.05 21.16 4.32
N VAL A 179 0.17 21.50 3.91
CA VAL A 179 1.39 21.38 4.72
C VAL A 179 1.30 22.24 5.98
N ARG A 180 0.79 23.48 5.88
CA ARG A 180 0.60 24.35 7.04
C ARG A 180 -0.48 23.82 7.99
N TRP A 181 -1.56 23.27 7.46
CA TRP A 181 -2.66 22.70 8.23
C TRP A 181 -2.19 21.51 9.07
N ILE A 182 -1.49 20.54 8.49
CA ILE A 182 -0.97 19.40 9.27
C ILE A 182 0.07 19.84 10.31
N ARG A 183 0.96 20.77 9.95
CA ARG A 183 1.95 21.33 10.90
C ARG A 183 1.32 22.14 12.03
N SER A 184 0.07 22.59 11.88
CA SER A 184 -0.66 23.28 12.95
C SER A 184 -1.07 22.34 14.09
N VAL A 185 -1.31 21.06 13.79
CA VAL A 185 -1.68 20.02 14.78
C VAL A 185 -0.49 19.13 15.17
N ASP A 186 0.49 18.99 14.29
CA ASP A 186 1.75 18.28 14.55
C ASP A 186 2.96 19.07 14.02
N PRO A 187 3.50 20.02 14.81
CA PRO A 187 4.63 20.84 14.39
C PRO A 187 5.94 20.08 14.15
N GLN A 188 6.01 18.78 14.50
CA GLN A 188 7.19 17.94 14.33
C GLN A 188 6.97 16.85 13.27
N VAL A 189 5.87 16.92 12.52
CA VAL A 189 5.58 15.97 11.45
C VAL A 189 6.69 16.01 10.39
N GLU A 190 7.23 14.83 10.10
CA GLU A 190 8.15 14.61 8.99
C GLU A 190 7.33 14.12 7.79
N LEU A 191 7.19 14.99 6.79
CA LEU A 191 6.48 14.67 5.56
C LEU A 191 7.43 14.05 4.54
N VAL A 192 7.00 12.96 3.91
CA VAL A 192 7.73 12.32 2.80
C VAL A 192 7.63 13.23 1.58
N SER A 193 8.70 13.42 0.80
CA SER A 193 8.62 14.23 -0.42
C SER A 193 7.50 13.75 -1.36
N LEU A 194 6.87 14.67 -2.08
CA LEU A 194 5.70 14.43 -2.94
C LEU A 194 5.89 15.06 -4.32
N ASP A 195 5.71 14.26 -5.37
CA ASP A 195 5.68 14.76 -6.74
C ASP A 195 4.24 15.01 -7.20
N LEU A 196 3.97 16.21 -7.73
CA LEU A 196 2.70 16.58 -8.34
C LEU A 196 2.87 16.60 -9.86
N PHE A 197 2.27 15.66 -10.57
CA PHE A 197 2.33 15.59 -12.01
C PHE A 197 1.11 16.25 -12.65
N TRP A 198 1.35 17.31 -13.42
CA TRP A 198 0.29 18.00 -14.16
C TRP A 198 0.79 18.37 -15.55
N SER A 199 -0.10 18.29 -16.54
CA SER A 199 0.19 18.68 -17.91
C SER A 199 -1.10 19.08 -18.63
N PRO A 200 -1.07 20.05 -19.57
CA PRO A 200 -2.17 20.25 -20.51
C PRO A 200 -2.54 19.02 -21.33
N ASP A 201 -1.63 18.05 -21.42
CA ASP A 201 -1.87 16.79 -22.13
C ASP A 201 -2.44 15.69 -21.23
N ASN A 202 -2.49 15.89 -19.91
CA ASN A 202 -3.11 14.92 -18.99
C ASN A 202 -4.62 14.90 -19.17
N ARG A 203 -5.18 13.72 -19.41
CA ARG A 203 -6.58 13.44 -19.73
C ARG A 203 -7.15 12.37 -18.80
N GLY A 204 -8.43 12.49 -18.46
CA GLY A 204 -9.21 11.54 -17.66
C GLY A 204 -9.56 10.22 -18.37
N ILE A 205 -8.70 9.73 -19.25
CA ILE A 205 -8.88 8.46 -19.99
C ILE A 205 -7.66 7.57 -19.79
N ALA A 206 -7.86 6.27 -19.63
CA ALA A 206 -6.77 5.32 -19.48
C ALA A 206 -6.04 5.05 -20.81
N GLY A 207 -4.86 4.43 -20.71
CA GLY A 207 -4.11 3.86 -21.82
C GLY A 207 -4.88 2.77 -22.58
N THR A 208 -4.29 2.27 -23.67
CA THR A 208 -4.95 1.30 -24.56
C THR A 208 -5.13 -0.09 -23.97
N ASP A 209 -4.39 -0.41 -22.91
CA ASP A 209 -4.47 -1.64 -22.12
C ASP A 209 -5.42 -1.53 -20.92
N GLY A 210 -6.00 -0.34 -20.69
CA GLY A 210 -6.88 -0.05 -19.56
C GLY A 210 -6.17 0.47 -18.32
N GLU A 211 -4.84 0.62 -18.36
CA GLU A 211 -4.04 1.19 -17.26
C GLU A 211 -3.57 2.62 -17.61
N PRO A 212 -3.21 3.46 -16.62
CA PRO A 212 -2.65 4.78 -16.89
C PRO A 212 -1.37 4.76 -17.73
N ASP A 213 -1.31 5.57 -18.79
CA ASP A 213 -0.10 5.86 -19.55
C ASP A 213 0.34 7.30 -19.29
N TYR A 214 1.19 7.45 -18.28
CA TYR A 214 1.67 8.75 -17.81
C TYR A 214 2.52 9.49 -18.85
N ALA A 215 3.20 8.80 -19.77
CA ALA A 215 4.03 9.47 -20.76
C ALA A 215 3.19 10.16 -21.85
N SER A 216 2.05 9.57 -22.22
CA SER A 216 1.13 10.16 -23.20
C SER A 216 0.07 11.09 -22.60
N GLY A 217 0.02 11.20 -21.27
CA GLY A 217 -1.00 11.96 -20.55
C GLY A 217 -2.34 11.23 -20.40
N ARG A 218 -2.47 9.97 -20.81
CA ARG A 218 -3.69 9.17 -20.64
C ARG A 218 -3.73 8.55 -19.24
N ILE A 219 -3.95 9.39 -18.23
CA ILE A 219 -3.73 9.03 -16.82
C ILE A 219 -4.93 8.35 -16.14
N GLY A 220 -6.07 8.21 -16.82
CA GLY A 220 -7.24 7.51 -16.27
C GLY A 220 -8.07 8.31 -15.26
N GLY A 221 -7.71 9.56 -15.00
CA GLY A 221 -8.34 10.44 -14.00
C GLY A 221 -7.30 11.04 -13.06
N THR A 222 -7.70 12.01 -12.28
CA THR A 222 -6.89 12.50 -11.16
C THR A 222 -6.84 11.47 -10.06
N HIS A 223 -5.65 11.23 -9.51
CA HIS A 223 -5.45 10.24 -8.47
C HIS A 223 -4.11 10.39 -7.75
N TYR A 224 -4.12 9.99 -6.48
CA TYR A 224 -2.94 9.66 -5.71
C TYR A 224 -2.39 8.29 -6.14
N ARG A 225 -1.07 8.21 -6.20
CA ARG A 225 -0.33 6.99 -6.49
C ARG A 225 0.75 6.78 -5.44
N ARG A 226 0.56 5.72 -4.65
CA ARG A 226 1.63 5.13 -3.85
C ARG A 226 2.72 4.63 -4.80
N GLU A 227 3.93 5.16 -4.69
CA GLU A 227 5.10 4.66 -5.42
C GLU A 227 5.80 3.55 -4.65
N ASN A 228 6.43 2.61 -5.37
CA ASN A 228 7.14 1.50 -4.74
C ASN A 228 8.43 2.01 -4.09
N PRO A 229 8.64 1.82 -2.76
CA PRO A 229 9.85 2.30 -2.07
C PRO A 229 11.15 1.75 -2.68
N GLY A 230 11.12 0.54 -3.25
CA GLY A 230 12.26 -0.09 -3.91
C GLY A 230 12.67 0.54 -5.25
N GLN A 231 11.88 1.46 -5.80
CA GLN A 231 12.19 2.19 -7.04
C GLN A 231 12.77 3.59 -6.77
N GLY A 232 12.89 4.01 -5.50
CA GLY A 232 13.52 5.27 -5.11
C GLY A 232 12.78 6.52 -5.59
N ARG A 233 11.47 6.42 -5.87
CA ARG A 233 10.61 7.55 -6.25
C ARG A 233 9.72 7.95 -5.07
N PRO A 234 9.49 9.25 -4.86
CA PRO A 234 8.50 9.70 -3.89
C PRO A 234 7.09 9.28 -4.33
N PRO A 235 6.11 9.20 -3.41
CA PRO A 235 4.71 9.18 -3.78
C PRO A 235 4.35 10.31 -4.74
N ALA A 236 3.29 10.11 -5.53
CA ALA A 236 2.90 11.05 -6.56
C ALA A 236 1.39 11.30 -6.60
N ILE A 237 1.00 12.50 -6.98
CA ILE A 237 -0.38 12.84 -7.37
C ILE A 237 -0.37 13.23 -8.84
N TYR A 238 -1.24 12.62 -9.63
CA TYR A 238 -1.44 12.97 -11.04
C TYR A 238 -2.73 13.77 -11.19
N LEU A 239 -2.62 14.93 -11.83
CA LEU A 239 -3.73 15.87 -12.05
C LEU A 239 -4.06 15.95 -13.55
N VAL A 240 -5.35 15.92 -13.88
CA VAL A 240 -5.84 16.15 -15.24
C VAL A 240 -5.75 17.64 -15.55
N GLY A 241 -5.35 17.96 -16.79
CA GLY A 241 -5.15 19.35 -17.22
C GLY A 241 -5.67 19.62 -18.62
N ALA A 242 -6.42 18.70 -19.22
CA ALA A 242 -6.90 18.80 -20.58
C ALA A 242 -8.05 19.82 -20.71
N GLU A 243 -7.77 20.93 -21.38
CA GLU A 243 -8.77 21.95 -21.68
C GLU A 243 -10.02 21.35 -22.35
N ASN A 244 -11.19 21.79 -21.95
CA ASN A 244 -12.49 21.34 -22.45
C ASN A 244 -12.85 19.89 -22.12
N GLU A 245 -12.01 19.16 -21.37
CA GLU A 245 -12.30 17.83 -20.85
C GLU A 245 -12.42 17.91 -19.33
N ASP A 246 -11.32 18.24 -18.66
CA ASP A 246 -11.19 18.29 -17.20
C ASP A 246 -9.89 19.05 -16.86
N THR A 247 -9.97 20.02 -15.96
CA THR A 247 -8.82 20.87 -15.57
C THR A 247 -8.78 21.05 -14.08
N ASP A 248 -7.90 20.31 -13.43
CA ASP A 248 -7.86 20.27 -11.97
C ASP A 248 -6.98 21.35 -11.35
N GLU A 249 -6.23 22.13 -12.15
CA GLU A 249 -5.27 23.12 -11.62
C GLU A 249 -5.87 24.17 -10.69
N TYR A 250 -7.17 24.45 -10.81
CA TYR A 250 -7.91 25.38 -9.93
C TYR A 250 -8.94 24.68 -9.04
N ASP A 251 -9.11 23.36 -9.20
CA ASP A 251 -10.10 22.55 -8.48
C ASP A 251 -9.52 22.15 -7.12
N ARG A 252 -9.48 23.14 -6.22
CA ARG A 252 -8.82 23.03 -4.90
C ARG A 252 -9.27 21.81 -4.11
N PHE A 253 -10.55 21.45 -4.17
CA PHE A 253 -11.09 20.28 -3.48
C PHE A 253 -10.50 18.97 -4.00
N VAL A 254 -10.37 18.83 -5.33
CA VAL A 254 -9.76 17.66 -5.95
C VAL A 254 -8.30 17.50 -5.53
N ILE A 255 -7.52 18.60 -5.57
CA ILE A 255 -6.12 18.58 -5.12
C ILE A 255 -6.01 18.23 -3.63
N ALA A 256 -6.88 18.80 -2.79
CA ALA A 256 -6.93 18.54 -1.35
C ALA A 256 -7.32 17.08 -1.03
N HIS A 257 -8.24 16.50 -1.80
CA HIS A 257 -8.65 15.10 -1.70
C HIS A 257 -7.48 14.15 -1.97
N GLU A 258 -6.76 14.34 -3.08
CA GLU A 258 -5.60 13.49 -3.38
C GLU A 258 -4.45 13.69 -2.39
N TRP A 259 -4.29 14.91 -1.86
CA TRP A 259 -3.32 15.17 -0.80
C TRP A 259 -3.69 14.45 0.51
N ALA A 260 -4.99 14.31 0.81
CA ALA A 260 -5.44 13.54 1.98
C ALA A 260 -5.11 12.04 1.83
N HIS A 261 -5.21 11.46 0.64
CA HIS A 261 -4.71 10.11 0.39
C HIS A 261 -3.21 10.00 0.64
N TYR A 262 -2.41 10.93 0.13
CA TYR A 262 -0.96 11.00 0.42
C TYR A 262 -0.68 11.06 1.94
N LEU A 263 -1.42 11.89 2.67
CA LEU A 263 -1.24 12.05 4.11
C LEU A 263 -1.50 10.74 4.86
N VAL A 264 -2.64 10.10 4.59
CA VAL A 264 -3.04 8.86 5.26
C VAL A 264 -2.08 7.73 4.89
N ASP A 265 -1.68 7.64 3.62
CA ASP A 265 -0.76 6.62 3.14
C ASP A 265 0.63 6.70 3.78
N THR A 266 1.15 7.92 3.96
CA THR A 266 2.53 8.13 4.43
C THR A 266 2.66 8.20 5.95
N LEU A 267 1.64 8.71 6.66
CA LEU A 267 1.70 8.88 8.13
C LEU A 267 0.87 7.85 8.91
N SER A 268 -0.14 7.26 8.28
CA SER A 268 -1.04 6.26 8.87
C SER A 268 -0.93 4.94 8.11
N ARG A 269 -2.06 4.31 7.78
CA ARG A 269 -2.16 3.13 6.93
C ARG A 269 -3.44 3.21 6.10
N ASP A 270 -3.31 2.82 4.83
CA ASP A 270 -4.44 2.60 3.92
C ASP A 270 -4.34 1.21 3.27
N ASP A 271 -5.34 0.37 3.54
CA ASP A 271 -5.48 -0.98 2.98
C ASP A 271 -6.44 -0.99 1.78
N SER A 272 -6.91 0.17 1.32
CA SER A 272 -7.77 0.33 0.16
C SER A 272 -7.21 -0.38 -1.06
N ILE A 273 -8.11 -1.10 -1.73
CA ILE A 273 -7.83 -1.74 -3.01
C ILE A 273 -8.14 -0.82 -4.18
N GLY A 274 -8.48 0.45 -3.95
CA GLY A 274 -8.81 1.46 -4.97
C GLY A 274 -9.83 0.99 -6.02
N GLY A 275 -9.73 1.58 -7.21
CA GLY A 275 -10.61 1.32 -8.34
C GLY A 275 -11.64 2.43 -8.53
N HIS A 276 -12.23 2.54 -9.72
CA HIS A 276 -13.32 3.48 -9.99
C HIS A 276 -14.54 3.18 -9.12
N TYR A 277 -15.22 4.24 -8.71
CA TYR A 277 -16.45 4.17 -7.94
C TYR A 277 -17.31 5.41 -8.20
N ALA A 278 -18.51 5.43 -7.63
CA ALA A 278 -19.34 6.63 -7.52
C ALA A 278 -19.99 6.70 -6.12
N LEU A 279 -20.29 7.91 -5.64
CA LEU A 279 -20.84 8.19 -4.30
C LEU A 279 -22.04 7.34 -3.87
N GLY A 280 -22.83 6.84 -4.82
CA GLY A 280 -24.04 6.03 -4.55
C GLY A 280 -23.83 4.52 -4.48
N GLU A 281 -22.60 4.05 -4.71
CA GLU A 281 -22.27 2.63 -4.79
C GLU A 281 -22.08 1.99 -3.41
N GLN A 282 -22.13 0.65 -3.37
CA GLN A 282 -21.89 -0.14 -2.16
C GLN A 282 -20.55 -0.85 -2.31
N LEU A 283 -19.54 -0.29 -1.65
CA LEU A 283 -18.14 -0.59 -1.92
C LEU A 283 -17.55 -1.61 -0.94
N ASP A 284 -16.38 -2.10 -1.27
CA ASP A 284 -15.45 -2.68 -0.31
C ASP A 284 -15.22 -1.62 0.78
N PRO A 285 -15.36 -2.00 2.07
CA PRO A 285 -15.33 -1.02 3.16
C PRO A 285 -14.00 -0.28 3.30
N ARG A 286 -12.91 -0.82 2.73
CA ARG A 286 -11.61 -0.16 2.71
C ARG A 286 -11.59 0.99 1.72
N VAL A 287 -12.25 0.81 0.57
CA VAL A 287 -12.42 1.85 -0.44
C VAL A 287 -13.37 2.91 0.10
N ALA A 288 -14.56 2.52 0.60
CA ALA A 288 -15.48 3.46 1.23
C ALA A 288 -14.83 4.29 2.33
N PHE A 289 -13.97 3.67 3.14
CA PHE A 289 -13.23 4.37 4.17
C PHE A 289 -12.20 5.35 3.63
N SER A 290 -11.32 4.90 2.73
CA SER A 290 -10.24 5.72 2.17
C SER A 290 -10.79 6.97 1.45
N GLU A 291 -11.74 6.77 0.55
CA GLU A 291 -12.34 7.86 -0.25
C GLU A 291 -13.19 8.79 0.61
N GLY A 292 -13.96 8.23 1.54
CA GLY A 292 -14.78 9.02 2.46
C GLY A 292 -13.94 9.86 3.43
N LEU A 293 -12.85 9.29 3.95
CA LEU A 293 -11.87 10.00 4.76
C LEU A 293 -11.21 11.13 3.97
N ALA A 294 -10.77 10.87 2.74
CA ALA A 294 -10.14 11.87 1.89
C ALA A 294 -11.06 13.07 1.60
N ASN A 295 -12.33 12.81 1.28
CA ASN A 295 -13.35 13.86 1.10
C ASN A 295 -13.57 14.70 2.36
N ALA A 296 -13.70 14.06 3.52
CA ALA A 296 -13.90 14.78 4.79
C ALA A 296 -12.69 15.65 5.15
N LEU A 297 -11.46 15.11 5.02
CA LEU A 297 -10.25 15.86 5.32
C LEU A 297 -10.03 17.01 4.34
N ALA A 298 -10.37 16.85 3.06
CA ALA A 298 -10.32 17.92 2.07
C ALA A 298 -11.25 19.09 2.44
N ALA A 299 -12.49 18.79 2.85
CA ALA A 299 -13.44 19.80 3.29
C ALA A 299 -12.95 20.56 4.53
N VAL A 300 -12.47 19.83 5.55
CA VAL A 300 -11.92 20.44 6.77
C VAL A 300 -10.68 21.29 6.46
N LEU A 301 -9.78 20.80 5.62
CA LEU A 301 -8.57 21.52 5.21
C LEU A 301 -8.92 22.86 4.55
N LEU A 302 -9.89 22.84 3.63
CA LEU A 302 -10.28 24.03 2.87
C LEU A 302 -11.23 24.95 3.63
N GLY A 303 -11.84 24.47 4.71
CA GLY A 303 -12.91 25.17 5.41
C GLY A 303 -14.16 25.36 4.54
N ASP A 304 -14.41 24.42 3.63
CA ASP A 304 -15.51 24.44 2.67
C ASP A 304 -16.10 23.04 2.54
N SER A 305 -17.37 22.89 2.92
CA SER A 305 -18.10 21.63 2.86
C SER A 305 -18.60 21.30 1.45
N GLU A 306 -18.40 22.16 0.45
CA GLU A 306 -18.89 21.93 -0.91
C GLU A 306 -17.78 21.39 -1.81
N PHE A 307 -17.90 20.12 -2.19
CA PHE A 307 -17.11 19.56 -3.28
C PHE A 307 -17.48 20.29 -4.59
N MET A 308 -16.49 20.75 -5.33
CA MET A 308 -16.66 21.29 -6.68
C MET A 308 -15.52 20.80 -7.59
N HIS A 309 -15.89 20.35 -8.79
CA HIS A 309 -14.97 19.85 -9.81
C HIS A 309 -15.42 20.37 -11.18
N SER A 310 -14.53 21.05 -11.90
CA SER A 310 -14.80 21.72 -13.17
C SER A 310 -14.50 20.81 -14.35
N LEU A 311 -15.39 20.80 -15.35
CA LEU A 311 -15.41 19.83 -16.43
C LEU A 311 -15.85 20.45 -17.75
N GLY A 312 -15.45 19.77 -18.84
CA GLY A 312 -15.98 19.95 -20.18
C GLY A 312 -15.71 21.32 -20.82
N PRO A 313 -16.31 21.62 -21.99
CA PRO A 313 -16.00 22.84 -22.73
C PRO A 313 -16.05 24.14 -21.93
N GLN A 314 -14.97 24.92 -22.07
CA GLN A 314 -14.67 26.16 -21.35
C GLN A 314 -14.71 26.01 -19.83
N GLN A 315 -14.57 24.80 -19.30
CA GLN A 315 -14.67 24.51 -17.86
C GLN A 315 -15.99 25.04 -17.29
N GLY A 316 -17.03 25.06 -18.12
CA GLY A 316 -18.28 25.78 -17.88
C GLY A 316 -19.33 24.99 -17.11
N TYR A 317 -19.03 23.73 -16.76
CA TYR A 317 -19.91 22.77 -16.08
C TYR A 317 -19.07 21.85 -15.21
N GLY A 318 -19.71 21.02 -14.38
CA GLY A 318 -18.96 20.30 -13.37
C GLY A 318 -19.84 19.62 -12.34
N ALA A 319 -19.20 18.83 -11.49
CA ALA A 319 -19.83 18.14 -10.38
C ALA A 319 -19.84 19.01 -9.12
N ARG A 320 -20.88 18.85 -8.31
CA ARG A 320 -20.99 19.45 -6.99
C ARG A 320 -21.79 18.54 -6.07
N PHE A 321 -21.34 18.42 -4.83
CA PHE A 321 -22.14 17.89 -3.73
C PHE A 321 -21.67 18.48 -2.40
N SER A 322 -22.55 18.42 -1.40
CA SER A 322 -22.22 18.83 -0.03
C SER A 322 -21.64 17.64 0.72
N ILE A 323 -20.52 17.81 1.41
CA ILE A 323 -19.97 16.84 2.36
C ILE A 323 -20.88 16.76 3.59
N GLU A 324 -21.23 17.93 4.14
CA GLU A 324 -22.11 18.10 5.30
C GLU A 324 -23.52 17.55 5.04
N ASN A 325 -24.16 17.99 3.95
CA ASN A 325 -25.57 17.67 3.69
C ASN A 325 -25.76 16.51 2.73
N VAL A 326 -24.81 15.57 2.67
CA VAL A 326 -24.93 14.41 1.79
C VAL A 326 -26.07 13.51 2.25
N THR A 327 -26.89 13.03 1.31
CA THR A 327 -27.84 11.95 1.57
C THR A 327 -27.38 10.70 0.82
N PRO A 328 -26.72 9.73 1.50
CA PRO A 328 -26.25 8.52 0.85
C PRO A 328 -27.43 7.73 0.25
N GLY A 329 -27.30 7.30 -1.00
CA GLY A 329 -28.31 6.43 -1.62
C GLY A 329 -28.45 5.08 -0.89
N HIS A 330 -27.33 4.55 -0.42
CA HIS A 330 -27.24 3.30 0.36
C HIS A 330 -26.36 3.54 1.59
N PRO A 331 -26.91 4.05 2.72
CA PRO A 331 -26.10 4.35 3.90
C PRO A 331 -25.60 3.06 4.57
N GLY A 332 -24.36 3.09 5.07
CA GLY A 332 -23.74 1.99 5.79
C GLY A 332 -22.21 2.05 5.80
N TRP A 333 -21.59 1.06 6.44
CA TRP A 333 -20.13 0.90 6.59
C TRP A 333 -19.38 0.64 5.28
N PHE A 334 -20.11 0.48 4.17
CA PHE A 334 -19.63 0.27 2.80
C PHE A 334 -19.88 1.49 1.90
N SER A 335 -20.34 2.61 2.45
CA SER A 335 -20.71 3.81 1.69
C SER A 335 -19.72 4.93 1.94
N GLU A 336 -19.02 5.36 0.90
CA GLU A 336 -18.15 6.55 0.89
C GLU A 336 -18.88 7.76 1.46
N ALA A 337 -20.10 8.03 0.97
CA ALA A 337 -20.92 9.14 1.44
C ALA A 337 -21.28 9.05 2.94
N SER A 338 -21.39 7.85 3.49
CA SER A 338 -21.61 7.67 4.93
C SER A 338 -20.34 7.94 5.73
N VAL A 339 -19.21 7.41 5.26
CA VAL A 339 -17.92 7.64 5.93
C VAL A 339 -17.56 9.12 5.91
N MET A 340 -17.69 9.81 4.78
CA MET A 340 -17.30 11.22 4.70
C MET A 340 -18.13 12.11 5.63
N ALA A 341 -19.44 11.88 5.71
CA ALA A 341 -20.32 12.61 6.63
C ALA A 341 -19.92 12.35 8.08
N ILE A 342 -19.78 11.08 8.48
CA ILE A 342 -19.36 10.72 9.85
C ILE A 342 -18.00 11.36 10.19
N VAL A 343 -17.02 11.30 9.31
CA VAL A 343 -15.68 11.85 9.59
C VAL A 343 -15.71 13.38 9.63
N TYR A 344 -16.48 14.03 8.76
CA TYR A 344 -16.64 15.47 8.75
C TYR A 344 -17.28 15.94 10.06
N ASP A 345 -18.41 15.34 10.45
CA ASP A 345 -19.14 15.61 11.71
C ASP A 345 -18.29 15.36 12.96
N LEU A 346 -17.41 14.35 12.94
CA LEU A 346 -16.47 14.12 14.05
C LEU A 346 -15.47 15.27 14.25
N ILE A 347 -15.12 15.99 13.17
CA ILE A 347 -14.04 16.98 13.13
C ILE A 347 -14.56 18.42 13.19
N ASP A 348 -15.62 18.72 12.44
CA ASP A 348 -16.09 20.06 12.18
C ASP A 348 -17.09 20.53 13.25
N PRO A 349 -17.04 21.80 13.70
CA PRO A 349 -17.95 22.32 14.73
C PRO A 349 -19.33 22.75 14.20
N VAL A 350 -19.57 22.70 12.88
CA VAL A 350 -20.78 23.27 12.25
C VAL A 350 -21.84 22.20 12.07
N GLY A 351 -22.55 21.88 13.16
CA GLY A 351 -23.68 20.95 13.15
C GLY A 351 -24.30 20.83 14.55
N ASP A 352 -25.61 20.54 14.64
CA ASP A 352 -26.33 20.33 15.91
C ASP A 352 -26.12 18.88 16.46
N ASP A 353 -25.07 18.17 16.02
CA ASP A 353 -24.80 16.77 16.33
C ASP A 353 -24.08 16.57 17.69
N GLY A 354 -23.46 17.63 18.21
CA GLY A 354 -22.88 17.68 19.54
C GLY A 354 -21.48 17.08 19.66
N ILE A 355 -20.79 16.81 18.53
CA ILE A 355 -19.40 16.36 18.50
C ILE A 355 -18.55 17.43 17.80
N ASP A 356 -17.46 17.84 18.45
CA ASP A 356 -16.46 18.75 17.87
C ASP A 356 -15.11 18.36 18.45
N LEU A 357 -14.45 17.39 17.80
CA LEU A 357 -13.12 16.96 18.22
C LEU A 357 -12.03 17.90 17.66
N GLY A 358 -12.30 18.58 16.55
CA GLY A 358 -11.28 19.16 15.71
C GLY A 358 -10.38 18.10 15.06
N PHE A 359 -9.50 18.55 14.15
CA PHE A 359 -8.65 17.65 13.38
C PHE A 359 -7.59 16.92 14.22
N GLY A 360 -7.03 17.58 15.24
CA GLY A 360 -5.90 17.05 16.02
C GLY A 360 -6.17 15.68 16.68
N PRO A 361 -7.27 15.50 17.44
CA PRO A 361 -7.62 14.20 18.02
C PRO A 361 -7.87 13.12 16.97
N VAL A 362 -8.56 13.42 15.87
CA VAL A 362 -8.81 12.45 14.79
C VAL A 362 -7.51 12.05 14.10
N TYR A 363 -6.63 13.02 13.80
CA TYR A 363 -5.29 12.77 13.28
C TYR A 363 -4.49 11.80 14.18
N ARG A 364 -4.53 11.98 15.52
CA ARG A 364 -3.86 11.06 16.45
C ARG A 364 -4.42 9.64 16.41
N ILE A 365 -5.73 9.48 16.25
CA ILE A 365 -6.32 8.16 16.03
C ILE A 365 -5.78 7.52 14.75
N LEU A 366 -5.67 8.29 13.67
CA LEU A 366 -5.15 7.79 12.39
C LEU A 366 -3.69 7.33 12.52
N VAL A 367 -2.79 8.17 13.04
CA VAL A 367 -1.35 7.87 13.05
C VAL A 367 -0.91 6.92 14.17
N ASP A 368 -1.66 6.82 15.27
CA ASP A 368 -1.31 5.96 16.40
C ASP A 368 -2.09 4.63 16.39
N ASP A 369 -3.42 4.66 16.23
CA ASP A 369 -4.28 3.49 16.46
C ASP A 369 -4.65 2.78 15.15
N VAL A 370 -5.11 3.52 14.13
CA VAL A 370 -5.50 2.96 12.83
C VAL A 370 -4.27 2.40 12.10
N ARG A 371 -3.12 3.07 12.21
CA ARG A 371 -1.84 2.60 11.67
C ARG A 371 -1.49 1.20 12.17
N GLU A 372 -1.64 0.97 13.48
CA GLU A 372 -1.17 -0.23 14.17
C GLU A 372 -2.22 -1.34 14.33
N THR A 373 -3.49 -1.07 13.97
CA THR A 373 -4.60 -2.03 14.16
C THR A 373 -4.40 -3.34 13.38
N GLN A 374 -4.88 -4.47 13.91
CA GLN A 374 -4.84 -5.76 13.19
C GLN A 374 -5.98 -5.90 12.18
N ALA A 375 -7.11 -5.21 12.38
CA ALA A 375 -8.21 -5.15 11.42
C ALA A 375 -7.78 -4.36 10.18
N LEU A 376 -8.42 -4.55 9.02
CA LEU A 376 -8.21 -3.70 7.85
C LEU A 376 -8.76 -2.30 8.09
N THR A 377 -8.13 -1.29 7.49
CA THR A 377 -8.54 0.12 7.56
C THR A 377 -9.96 0.29 7.00
N THR A 378 -10.90 0.55 7.90
CA THR A 378 -12.32 0.75 7.63
C THR A 378 -12.85 1.77 8.65
N VAL A 379 -14.14 2.09 8.60
CA VAL A 379 -14.77 2.96 9.61
C VAL A 379 -14.72 2.35 11.02
N PHE A 380 -14.68 1.02 11.16
CA PHE A 380 -14.75 0.34 12.47
C PHE A 380 -13.51 0.58 13.35
N PRO A 381 -12.26 0.39 12.91
CA PRO A 381 -11.07 0.75 13.69
C PRO A 381 -11.06 2.22 14.13
N LEU A 382 -11.46 3.14 13.25
CA LEU A 382 -11.53 4.58 13.56
C LEU A 382 -12.51 4.83 14.73
N ILE A 383 -13.76 4.39 14.58
CA ILE A 383 -14.79 4.59 15.61
C ILE A 383 -14.40 3.87 16.91
N HIS A 384 -13.91 2.64 16.84
CA HIS A 384 -13.52 1.88 18.02
C HIS A 384 -12.39 2.57 18.81
N ALA A 385 -11.35 3.05 18.11
CA ALA A 385 -10.24 3.77 18.72
C ALA A 385 -10.70 5.11 19.31
N LEU A 386 -11.56 5.86 18.61
CA LEU A 386 -12.17 7.09 19.12
C LEU A 386 -12.93 6.85 20.42
N LYS A 387 -13.82 5.86 20.46
CA LYS A 387 -14.59 5.51 21.67
C LYS A 387 -13.69 5.03 22.80
N THR A 388 -12.57 4.37 22.48
CA THR A 388 -11.58 3.94 23.47
C THR A 388 -10.84 5.14 24.08
N ARG A 389 -10.45 6.14 23.29
CA ARG A 389 -9.80 7.36 23.78
C ARG A 389 -10.77 8.37 24.40
N ARG A 390 -12.04 8.37 23.96
CA ARG A 390 -13.12 9.28 24.37
C ARG A 390 -14.37 8.50 24.80
N PRO A 391 -14.30 7.74 25.91
CA PRO A 391 -15.44 6.98 26.41
C PRO A 391 -16.62 7.90 26.79
N ASP A 392 -16.36 9.16 27.10
CA ASP A 392 -17.36 10.19 27.38
C ASP A 392 -18.24 10.53 26.16
N LEU A 393 -17.76 10.30 24.94
CA LEU A 393 -18.48 10.55 23.68
C LEU A 393 -19.05 9.28 23.05
N SER A 394 -18.91 8.11 23.68
CA SER A 394 -19.24 6.82 23.04
C SER A 394 -20.67 6.72 22.54
N GLU A 395 -21.65 7.22 23.31
CA GLU A 395 -23.07 7.21 22.92
C GLU A 395 -23.35 8.17 21.76
N ALA A 396 -22.72 9.35 21.76
CA ALA A 396 -22.86 10.32 20.67
C ALA A 396 -22.25 9.79 19.37
N ILE A 397 -21.06 9.18 19.44
CA ILE A 397 -20.39 8.57 18.28
C ILE A 397 -21.22 7.40 17.73
N ASP A 398 -21.81 6.57 18.59
CA ASP A 398 -22.71 5.50 18.14
C ASP A 398 -24.02 6.06 17.53
N ALA A 399 -24.54 7.18 18.05
CA ALA A 399 -25.71 7.84 17.48
C ALA A 399 -25.41 8.41 16.08
N LEU A 400 -24.24 9.03 15.89
CA LEU A 400 -23.75 9.52 14.60
C LEU A 400 -23.60 8.37 13.59
N ALA A 401 -22.91 7.29 13.97
CA ALA A 401 -22.79 6.10 13.13
C ALA A 401 -24.16 5.47 12.81
N GLY A 402 -25.06 5.45 13.80
CA GLY A 402 -26.43 4.95 13.67
C GLY A 402 -27.30 5.74 12.69
N ALA A 403 -27.10 7.06 12.57
CA ALA A 403 -27.77 7.90 11.55
C ALA A 403 -27.44 7.43 10.12
N HIS A 404 -26.26 6.83 9.94
CA HIS A 404 -25.80 6.22 8.70
C HIS A 404 -26.00 4.71 8.64
N ARG A 405 -26.86 4.14 9.49
CA ARG A 405 -27.18 2.69 9.54
C ARG A 405 -25.93 1.81 9.77
N ILE A 406 -25.07 2.24 10.67
CA ILE A 406 -23.97 1.44 11.20
C ILE A 406 -24.32 1.10 12.65
N GLU A 407 -24.23 -0.17 13.03
CA GLU A 407 -24.53 -0.60 14.39
C GLU A 407 -23.50 -0.06 15.39
N PRO A 408 -23.84 0.03 16.69
CA PRO A 408 -22.90 0.45 17.72
C PRO A 408 -21.57 -0.33 17.66
N VAL A 409 -20.47 0.39 17.46
CA VAL A 409 -19.17 -0.24 17.18
C VAL A 409 -18.53 -0.71 18.49
N THR A 410 -18.44 -2.02 18.70
CA THR A 410 -17.86 -2.60 19.93
C THR A 410 -16.40 -3.03 19.79
N ASP A 411 -15.94 -3.26 18.56
CA ASP A 411 -14.56 -3.63 18.23
C ASP A 411 -14.14 -3.12 16.84
N ALA A 412 -12.86 -3.27 16.50
CA ALA A 412 -12.30 -2.86 15.22
C ALA A 412 -12.75 -3.75 14.03
N TYR A 413 -13.49 -4.84 14.27
CA TYR A 413 -13.91 -5.82 13.26
C TYR A 413 -15.39 -5.67 12.87
N GLY A 414 -16.11 -4.70 13.43
CA GLY A 414 -17.54 -4.51 13.14
C GLY A 414 -18.42 -5.66 13.65
N SER A 415 -18.04 -6.30 14.76
CA SER A 415 -18.87 -7.36 15.35
C SER A 415 -20.26 -6.84 15.70
N GLY A 416 -21.29 -7.62 15.34
CA GLY A 416 -22.69 -7.30 15.63
C GLY A 416 -23.40 -6.47 14.55
N GLU A 417 -22.69 -6.06 13.49
CA GLU A 417 -23.28 -5.36 12.35
C GLU A 417 -24.44 -6.17 11.71
N THR A 418 -25.52 -5.47 11.34
CA THR A 418 -26.74 -6.06 10.77
C THR A 418 -27.08 -5.51 9.37
N ASN A 419 -26.50 -4.39 8.97
CA ASN A 419 -26.67 -3.80 7.66
C ASN A 419 -25.87 -4.59 6.61
N SER A 420 -26.59 -5.42 5.86
CA SER A 420 -26.04 -6.32 4.84
C SER A 420 -25.99 -5.76 3.42
N GLY A 421 -26.21 -4.45 3.25
CA GLY A 421 -26.39 -3.81 1.94
C GLY A 421 -27.83 -3.91 1.40
N TYR A 422 -28.04 -3.34 0.22
CA TYR A 422 -29.30 -3.32 -0.51
C TYR A 422 -29.14 -3.74 -1.99
N PRO A 423 -29.85 -4.78 -2.47
CA PRO A 423 -30.71 -5.67 -1.69
C PRO A 423 -29.92 -6.41 -0.60
N ALA A 424 -30.59 -6.78 0.49
CA ALA A 424 -29.94 -7.48 1.59
C ALA A 424 -29.28 -8.78 1.10
N SER A 425 -28.02 -9.00 1.47
CA SER A 425 -27.25 -10.19 1.11
C SER A 425 -26.58 -10.81 2.32
N ALA A 426 -26.86 -12.10 2.57
CA ALA A 426 -26.20 -12.83 3.65
C ALA A 426 -24.69 -13.01 3.42
N ASP A 427 -24.18 -12.74 2.22
CA ASP A 427 -22.77 -12.90 1.89
C ASP A 427 -21.90 -11.72 2.31
N THR A 428 -22.50 -10.63 2.81
CA THR A 428 -21.76 -9.44 3.25
C THR A 428 -21.47 -9.46 4.75
N LEU A 429 -22.22 -10.26 5.52
CA LEU A 429 -22.10 -10.41 6.98
C LEU A 429 -21.76 -11.85 7.40
N PRO A 430 -21.11 -12.06 8.57
CA PRO A 430 -20.50 -11.02 9.41
C PRO A 430 -19.38 -10.29 8.67
N VAL A 431 -19.04 -9.06 9.07
CA VAL A 431 -17.97 -8.28 8.41
C VAL A 431 -16.66 -9.07 8.40
N TYR A 432 -16.28 -9.65 9.56
CA TYR A 432 -15.21 -10.63 9.69
C TYR A 432 -15.74 -11.97 10.20
N SER A 433 -15.31 -13.06 9.58
CA SER A 433 -15.56 -14.42 10.06
C SER A 433 -14.37 -14.96 10.87
N ARG A 434 -14.60 -15.70 11.95
CA ARG A 434 -13.50 -16.20 12.79
C ARG A 434 -13.08 -17.62 12.41
N LEU A 435 -11.82 -17.78 12.02
CA LEU A 435 -11.16 -19.07 11.85
C LEU A 435 -10.51 -19.52 13.17
N THR A 436 -10.50 -20.83 13.41
CA THR A 436 -9.75 -21.45 14.50
C THR A 436 -8.63 -22.29 13.90
N VAL A 437 -7.38 -22.09 14.33
CA VAL A 437 -6.26 -22.93 13.89
C VAL A 437 -6.52 -24.39 14.26
N ASN A 438 -6.41 -25.30 13.29
CA ASN A 438 -6.79 -26.71 13.40
C ASN A 438 -8.29 -26.95 13.63
N GLY A 439 -9.13 -25.93 13.46
CA GLY A 439 -10.58 -26.02 13.53
C GLY A 439 -11.21 -26.57 12.24
N GLY A 440 -12.55 -26.65 12.26
CA GLY A 440 -13.35 -26.95 11.07
C GLY A 440 -13.36 -25.81 10.05
N PRO A 441 -13.83 -26.06 8.82
CA PRO A 441 -13.96 -25.04 7.80
C PRO A 441 -14.99 -23.96 8.18
N VAL A 442 -14.67 -22.72 7.82
CA VAL A 442 -15.62 -21.60 7.83
C VAL A 442 -16.02 -21.31 6.39
N ASN A 443 -17.32 -21.34 6.10
CA ASN A 443 -17.83 -21.10 4.76
C ASN A 443 -18.10 -19.60 4.54
N VAL A 444 -17.52 -19.04 3.48
CA VAL A 444 -17.74 -17.64 3.05
C VAL A 444 -17.95 -17.58 1.55
N CYS A 445 -18.67 -16.56 1.06
CA CYS A 445 -19.02 -16.44 -0.35
C CYS A 445 -18.59 -15.09 -0.93
N SER A 446 -17.89 -15.12 -2.06
CA SER A 446 -17.60 -13.96 -2.89
C SER A 446 -18.76 -13.75 -3.85
N THR A 447 -19.36 -12.55 -3.84
CA THR A 447 -20.45 -12.20 -4.75
C THR A 447 -20.15 -10.90 -5.52
N PRO A 448 -20.43 -10.84 -6.82
CA PRO A 448 -20.32 -9.61 -7.61
C PRO A 448 -21.60 -8.76 -7.60
N ASP A 449 -22.62 -9.10 -6.79
CA ASP A 449 -23.96 -8.47 -6.84
C ASP A 449 -23.95 -6.95 -6.61
N PHE A 450 -22.93 -6.44 -5.91
CA PHE A 450 -22.76 -5.02 -5.62
C PHE A 450 -21.66 -4.36 -6.47
N ARG A 451 -21.24 -4.99 -7.57
CA ARG A 451 -20.31 -4.35 -8.50
C ARG A 451 -20.97 -3.09 -9.08
N GLY A 452 -20.25 -1.98 -8.95
CA GLY A 452 -20.60 -0.70 -9.54
C GLY A 452 -20.63 -0.74 -11.08
N ASN A 453 -21.06 0.36 -11.68
CA ASN A 453 -21.22 0.48 -13.14
C ASN A 453 -19.89 0.31 -13.92
N GLY A 454 -18.75 0.43 -13.23
CA GLY A 454 -17.41 0.20 -13.78
C GLY A 454 -16.97 -1.26 -13.86
N ALA A 455 -17.75 -2.22 -13.34
CA ALA A 455 -17.36 -3.63 -13.22
C ALA A 455 -15.99 -3.80 -12.53
N GLU A 456 -15.79 -3.03 -11.47
CA GLU A 456 -14.59 -3.00 -10.64
C GLU A 456 -14.58 -4.14 -9.62
N GLY A 457 -13.38 -4.50 -9.16
CA GLY A 457 -13.15 -5.54 -8.14
C GLY A 457 -13.39 -5.07 -6.70
N ASN A 458 -14.07 -3.93 -6.52
CA ASN A 458 -14.17 -3.17 -5.27
C ASN A 458 -15.62 -3.03 -4.75
N GLY A 459 -16.57 -3.82 -5.24
CA GLY A 459 -17.93 -3.86 -4.69
C GLY A 459 -18.04 -4.65 -3.37
N LEU A 460 -19.05 -4.32 -2.57
CA LEU A 460 -19.38 -5.01 -1.33
C LEU A 460 -19.57 -6.52 -1.54
N GLY A 461 -19.03 -7.35 -0.65
CA GLY A 461 -19.20 -8.81 -0.69
C GLY A 461 -18.32 -9.55 -1.70
N ILE A 462 -17.52 -8.85 -2.51
CA ILE A 462 -16.52 -9.48 -3.38
C ILE A 462 -15.41 -10.11 -2.53
N TRP A 463 -14.83 -9.32 -1.63
CA TRP A 463 -13.81 -9.74 -0.68
C TRP A 463 -14.46 -10.11 0.65
N ARG A 464 -14.10 -11.28 1.17
CA ARG A 464 -14.55 -11.78 2.48
C ARG A 464 -13.39 -11.81 3.44
N PHE A 465 -13.58 -11.26 4.63
CA PHE A 465 -12.52 -11.12 5.62
C PHE A 465 -12.68 -12.16 6.73
N LEU A 466 -11.57 -12.78 7.11
CA LEU A 466 -11.52 -13.76 8.19
C LEU A 466 -10.37 -13.47 9.15
N THR A 467 -10.56 -13.69 10.45
CA THR A 467 -9.51 -13.53 11.47
C THR A 467 -9.06 -14.88 12.02
N PHE A 468 -7.79 -14.99 12.40
CA PHE A 468 -7.29 -16.09 13.23
C PHE A 468 -6.09 -15.64 14.07
N THR A 469 -5.79 -16.40 15.12
CA THR A 469 -4.59 -16.20 15.94
C THR A 469 -3.69 -17.42 15.85
N ALA A 470 -2.45 -17.22 15.41
CA ALA A 470 -1.40 -18.24 15.44
C ALA A 470 -0.59 -18.09 16.73
N ALA A 471 -0.48 -19.18 17.49
CA ALA A 471 0.21 -19.17 18.79
C ALA A 471 1.74 -19.31 18.68
N ASP A 472 2.26 -19.75 17.53
CA ASP A 472 3.67 -19.97 17.29
C ASP A 472 4.07 -19.66 15.84
N GLU A 473 5.39 -19.67 15.60
CA GLU A 473 6.00 -19.36 14.31
C GLU A 473 6.08 -20.57 13.37
N GLN A 474 5.41 -21.69 13.70
CA GLN A 474 5.49 -22.87 12.86
C GLN A 474 4.80 -22.64 11.52
N SER A 475 5.11 -23.51 10.56
CA SER A 475 4.43 -23.51 9.28
C SER A 475 2.94 -23.77 9.46
N HIS A 476 2.12 -23.10 8.66
CA HIS A 476 0.69 -23.28 8.62
C HIS A 476 0.25 -23.49 7.17
N THR A 477 -0.72 -24.38 6.96
CA THR A 477 -1.46 -24.52 5.72
C THR A 477 -2.77 -23.73 5.79
N LEU A 478 -2.85 -22.68 4.99
CA LEU A 478 -4.07 -21.94 4.68
C LEU A 478 -4.74 -22.60 3.48
N SER A 479 -6.05 -22.79 3.50
CA SER A 479 -6.80 -23.35 2.36
C SER A 479 -8.09 -22.60 2.12
N ALA A 480 -8.41 -22.36 0.85
CA ALA A 480 -9.73 -21.93 0.38
C ALA A 480 -10.21 -22.92 -0.69
N ILE A 481 -11.27 -23.67 -0.37
CA ILE A 481 -11.78 -24.76 -1.20
C ILE A 481 -13.17 -24.39 -1.71
N PRO A 482 -13.38 -24.21 -3.03
CA PRO A 482 -14.70 -23.93 -3.56
C PRO A 482 -15.72 -25.02 -3.17
N THR A 483 -16.86 -24.61 -2.62
CA THR A 483 -17.97 -25.51 -2.25
C THR A 483 -19.22 -25.29 -3.10
N SER A 484 -19.40 -24.09 -3.66
CA SER A 484 -20.46 -23.81 -4.62
C SER A 484 -20.02 -22.78 -5.65
N ALA A 485 -20.43 -22.95 -6.90
CA ALA A 485 -20.24 -22.00 -7.98
C ALA A 485 -21.32 -22.17 -9.06
N PRO A 486 -21.53 -21.19 -9.95
CA PRO A 486 -22.47 -21.33 -11.06
C PRO A 486 -22.11 -22.51 -11.97
N SER A 487 -23.12 -23.09 -12.62
CA SER A 487 -22.92 -24.25 -13.49
C SER A 487 -21.95 -23.92 -14.64
N GLY A 488 -20.92 -24.76 -14.81
CA GLY A 488 -19.89 -24.55 -15.84
C GLY A 488 -18.75 -23.62 -15.40
N ALA A 489 -18.85 -22.99 -14.22
CA ALA A 489 -17.80 -22.13 -13.70
C ALA A 489 -16.51 -22.91 -13.36
N ARG A 490 -15.39 -22.21 -13.43
CA ARG A 490 -14.08 -22.65 -12.95
C ARG A 490 -13.60 -21.67 -11.87
N PRO A 491 -14.03 -21.85 -10.62
CA PRO A 491 -13.64 -20.96 -9.53
C PRO A 491 -12.12 -20.83 -9.41
N ASP A 492 -11.66 -19.62 -9.12
CA ASP A 492 -10.25 -19.33 -8.85
C ASP A 492 -10.16 -18.55 -7.54
N PRO A 493 -10.00 -19.22 -6.38
CA PRO A 493 -9.89 -18.54 -5.10
C PRO A 493 -8.61 -17.70 -5.01
N LEU A 494 -8.76 -16.41 -4.72
CA LEU A 494 -7.69 -15.52 -4.27
C LEU A 494 -7.64 -15.53 -2.74
N VAL A 495 -6.42 -15.56 -2.19
CA VAL A 495 -6.17 -15.48 -0.75
C VAL A 495 -5.02 -14.51 -0.47
N ARG A 496 -5.26 -13.48 0.34
CA ARG A 496 -4.19 -12.60 0.88
C ARG A 496 -4.19 -12.59 2.40
N LEU A 497 -3.03 -12.31 2.99
CA LEU A 497 -2.79 -12.39 4.43
C LEU A 497 -2.18 -11.09 4.97
N TYR A 498 -2.76 -10.59 6.05
CA TYR A 498 -2.42 -9.32 6.67
C TYR A 498 -2.01 -9.53 8.13
N LYS A 499 -1.01 -8.75 8.57
CA LYS A 499 -0.54 -8.61 9.95
C LYS A 499 -0.07 -7.18 10.13
N THR A 500 -0.94 -6.30 10.63
CA THR A 500 -0.73 -4.83 10.62
C THR A 500 -0.34 -4.32 9.22
N GLY A 501 -1.19 -4.59 8.22
CA GLY A 501 -0.92 -4.34 6.79
C GLY A 501 -0.59 -5.62 6.02
N LEU A 502 -0.43 -5.50 4.70
CA LEU A 502 -0.23 -6.66 3.81
C LEU A 502 1.11 -7.33 4.10
N SER A 503 1.05 -8.54 4.65
CA SER A 503 2.23 -9.29 5.12
C SER A 503 2.66 -10.40 4.14
N GLY A 504 1.78 -10.76 3.20
CA GLY A 504 2.02 -11.74 2.16
C GLY A 504 0.72 -12.23 1.52
N GLY A 505 0.83 -13.08 0.51
CA GLY A 505 -0.34 -13.68 -0.14
C GLY A 505 0.07 -14.67 -1.23
N ALA A 506 -0.84 -15.56 -1.60
CA ALA A 506 -0.63 -16.50 -2.69
C ALA A 506 -1.53 -16.12 -3.86
N GLN A 507 -0.98 -15.41 -4.85
CA GLN A 507 -1.59 -15.33 -6.17
C GLN A 507 -0.92 -16.39 -7.04
N SER A 508 -1.71 -17.33 -7.56
CA SER A 508 -1.22 -18.20 -8.64
C SER A 508 -2.45 -18.63 -9.44
N PRO A 509 -2.30 -18.82 -10.75
CA PRO A 509 -3.40 -19.25 -11.61
C PRO A 509 -4.01 -20.55 -11.06
N PRO A 510 -5.29 -20.82 -11.37
CA PRO A 510 -5.93 -22.06 -10.98
C PRO A 510 -5.12 -23.22 -11.57
N GLY A 511 -4.89 -24.27 -10.77
CA GLY A 511 -4.15 -25.43 -11.25
C GLY A 511 -4.86 -26.10 -12.43
N ASP A 512 -4.10 -26.75 -13.31
CA ASP A 512 -4.60 -27.40 -14.55
C ASP A 512 -5.74 -28.42 -14.31
N ALA A 513 -5.89 -28.89 -13.06
CA ALA A 513 -6.94 -29.82 -12.63
C ALA A 513 -8.32 -29.17 -12.37
N CYS A 514 -8.44 -27.84 -12.40
CA CYS A 514 -9.70 -27.14 -12.14
C CYS A 514 -10.67 -27.26 -13.34
N ALA A 515 -11.61 -28.21 -13.25
CA ALA A 515 -12.64 -28.48 -14.25
C ALA A 515 -14.07 -28.31 -13.69
N PRO A 516 -15.05 -27.90 -14.52
CA PRO A 516 -16.44 -27.81 -14.09
C PRO A 516 -16.95 -29.13 -13.50
N GLY A 517 -17.57 -29.06 -12.31
CA GLY A 517 -18.07 -30.24 -11.58
C GLY A 517 -17.10 -30.87 -10.59
N TYR A 518 -15.83 -30.44 -10.54
CA TYR A 518 -14.83 -30.91 -9.58
C TYR A 518 -14.28 -29.74 -8.75
N LEU A 519 -15.15 -29.06 -7.99
CA LEU A 519 -14.84 -27.83 -7.26
C LEU A 519 -13.63 -27.94 -6.31
N ALA A 520 -13.46 -29.09 -5.66
CA ALA A 520 -12.32 -29.33 -4.77
C ALA A 520 -10.96 -29.29 -5.49
N ALA A 521 -10.92 -29.56 -6.81
CA ALA A 521 -9.70 -29.47 -7.61
C ALA A 521 -9.30 -28.01 -7.91
N CYS A 522 -10.22 -27.07 -7.71
CA CYS A 522 -9.98 -25.63 -7.81
C CYS A 522 -9.53 -25.02 -6.47
N ALA A 523 -9.18 -25.85 -5.47
CA ALA A 523 -8.73 -25.38 -4.17
C ALA A 523 -7.42 -24.60 -4.24
N LYS A 524 -7.33 -23.52 -3.47
CA LYS A 524 -6.09 -22.79 -3.21
C LYS A 524 -5.52 -23.23 -1.87
N ARG A 525 -4.24 -23.62 -1.83
CA ARG A 525 -3.52 -23.93 -0.58
C ARG A 525 -2.19 -23.21 -0.54
N PHE A 526 -1.84 -22.67 0.61
CA PHE A 526 -0.54 -22.07 0.91
C PHE A 526 -0.01 -22.67 2.20
N SER A 527 1.18 -23.25 2.15
CA SER A 527 1.84 -23.86 3.30
C SER A 527 3.18 -23.19 3.53
N GLY A 528 3.48 -22.80 4.76
CA GLY A 528 4.74 -22.14 5.10
C GLY A 528 4.66 -21.39 6.42
N PRO A 529 5.80 -20.88 6.93
CA PRO A 529 5.81 -20.03 8.11
C PRO A 529 4.96 -18.78 7.84
N LEU A 530 4.20 -18.34 8.85
CA LEU A 530 3.40 -17.13 8.71
C LEU A 530 4.30 -15.89 8.76
N PRO A 531 4.15 -14.94 7.82
CA PRO A 531 4.92 -13.70 7.82
C PRO A 531 4.78 -12.95 9.15
N GLY A 532 5.91 -12.59 9.76
CA GLY A 532 5.95 -11.90 11.05
C GLY A 532 5.72 -12.80 12.28
N GLY A 533 5.60 -14.12 12.16
CA GLY A 533 5.56 -15.06 13.30
C GLY A 533 4.24 -15.08 14.08
N ALA A 534 4.24 -15.55 15.33
CA ALA A 534 3.01 -15.66 16.13
C ALA A 534 2.22 -14.34 16.24
N GLY A 535 0.89 -14.41 16.29
CA GLY A 535 0.03 -13.22 16.41
C GLY A 535 -1.35 -13.38 15.78
N GLU A 536 -2.07 -12.27 15.74
CA GLU A 536 -3.35 -12.15 15.04
C GLU A 536 -3.14 -11.83 13.56
N TYR A 537 -4.01 -12.39 12.72
CA TYR A 537 -3.96 -12.27 11.28
C TYR A 537 -5.35 -12.02 10.71
N VAL A 538 -5.41 -11.23 9.65
CA VAL A 538 -6.56 -11.13 8.76
C VAL A 538 -6.24 -11.86 7.45
N MET A 539 -7.14 -12.73 7.02
CA MET A 539 -7.15 -13.37 5.71
C MET A 539 -8.30 -12.78 4.89
N GLU A 540 -8.02 -12.35 3.67
CA GLU A 540 -9.10 -12.05 2.70
C GLU A 540 -9.21 -13.17 1.67
N VAL A 541 -10.45 -13.49 1.27
CA VAL A 541 -10.76 -14.48 0.25
C VAL A 541 -11.76 -13.90 -0.75
N ALA A 542 -11.49 -14.09 -2.04
CA ALA A 542 -12.40 -13.69 -3.12
C ALA A 542 -12.34 -14.69 -4.28
N GLU A 543 -13.34 -14.67 -5.15
CA GLU A 543 -13.22 -15.28 -6.46
C GLU A 543 -12.48 -14.31 -7.40
N ALA A 544 -11.47 -14.80 -8.12
CA ALA A 544 -10.55 -13.96 -8.86
C ALA A 544 -11.22 -13.07 -9.92
N THR A 545 -12.19 -13.60 -10.68
CA THR A 545 -12.89 -12.80 -11.69
C THR A 545 -13.84 -11.77 -11.08
N ASN A 546 -14.47 -12.08 -9.94
CA ASN A 546 -15.24 -11.11 -9.15
C ASN A 546 -14.34 -10.01 -8.57
N ALA A 547 -13.05 -10.27 -8.37
CA ALA A 547 -12.08 -9.33 -7.80
C ALA A 547 -11.25 -8.54 -8.84
N ARG A 548 -11.44 -8.80 -10.15
CA ARG A 548 -10.67 -8.13 -11.22
C ARG A 548 -11.18 -6.71 -11.49
N ARG A 549 -10.26 -5.78 -11.73
CA ARG A 549 -10.58 -4.40 -12.18
C ARG A 549 -10.89 -4.28 -13.68
N ASN A 550 -10.64 -5.34 -14.46
CA ASN A 550 -10.75 -5.29 -15.93
C ASN A 550 -12.12 -5.81 -16.43
N THR A 551 -12.80 -5.00 -17.24
CA THR A 551 -14.14 -5.26 -17.82
C THR A 551 -14.19 -6.37 -18.88
N THR A 552 -13.03 -6.79 -19.41
CA THR A 552 -12.95 -7.83 -20.46
C THR A 552 -13.25 -9.24 -19.94
N VAL A 553 -13.11 -9.48 -18.62
CA VAL A 553 -13.44 -10.75 -17.98
C VAL A 553 -14.70 -10.56 -17.15
N GLN A 554 -15.76 -11.25 -17.55
CA GLN A 554 -17.02 -11.20 -16.80
C GLN A 554 -16.86 -11.89 -15.43
N PRO A 555 -17.49 -11.36 -14.37
CA PRO A 555 -17.53 -12.03 -13.08
C PRO A 555 -18.10 -13.44 -13.19
N THR A 556 -17.49 -14.39 -12.48
CA THR A 556 -17.96 -15.78 -12.44
C THR A 556 -19.34 -15.88 -11.79
N GLY A 557 -19.71 -14.92 -10.93
CA GLY A 557 -20.93 -14.95 -10.13
C GLY A 557 -20.64 -15.34 -8.68
N ARG A 558 -21.68 -15.63 -7.91
CA ARG A 558 -21.55 -16.02 -6.50
C ARG A 558 -20.80 -17.35 -6.34
N VAL A 559 -19.65 -17.33 -5.66
CA VAL A 559 -18.82 -18.52 -5.38
C VAL A 559 -18.53 -18.60 -3.89
N CYS A 560 -18.73 -19.79 -3.29
CA CYS A 560 -18.46 -20.02 -1.87
C CYS A 560 -17.24 -20.91 -1.68
N PHE A 561 -16.53 -20.69 -0.57
CA PHE A 561 -15.32 -21.37 -0.20
C PHE A 561 -15.40 -21.85 1.25
N ASP A 562 -14.98 -23.08 1.49
CA ASP A 562 -14.58 -23.54 2.81
C ASP A 562 -13.14 -23.10 3.07
N VAL A 563 -12.97 -22.25 4.07
CA VAL A 563 -11.68 -21.68 4.46
C VAL A 563 -11.20 -22.34 5.74
N THR A 564 -9.92 -22.75 5.78
CA THR A 564 -9.29 -23.36 6.96
C THR A 564 -7.88 -22.84 7.17
N VAL A 565 -7.45 -22.78 8.42
CA VAL A 565 -6.04 -22.68 8.83
C VAL A 565 -5.66 -23.92 9.60
N ARG A 566 -4.62 -24.62 9.16
CA ARG A 566 -4.03 -25.75 9.89
C ARG A 566 -2.58 -25.44 10.19
N ARG A 567 -2.13 -25.80 11.38
CA ARG A 567 -0.71 -25.83 11.69
C ARG A 567 -0.11 -27.04 10.97
N ASP A 568 0.99 -26.83 10.27
CA ASP A 568 1.72 -27.92 9.63
C ASP A 568 2.46 -28.70 10.70
N THR A 569 2.15 -29.99 10.79
CA THR A 569 3.00 -30.93 11.51
C THR A 569 4.33 -31.04 10.73
N PRO A 570 5.52 -30.90 11.35
CA PRO A 570 6.78 -31.00 10.63
C PRO A 570 6.85 -32.26 9.77
N ALA A 571 7.05 -32.11 8.46
CA ALA A 571 7.17 -33.23 7.55
C ALA A 571 8.36 -34.12 7.95
N GLY A 572 8.09 -35.42 8.16
CA GLY A 572 9.14 -36.44 8.35
C GLY A 572 9.52 -36.71 9.80
N VAL A 573 8.58 -37.20 10.60
CA VAL A 573 8.84 -37.57 11.99
C VAL A 573 9.40 -39.00 12.12
N ILE A 574 9.27 -39.86 11.10
CA ILE A 574 9.85 -41.22 11.10
C ILE A 574 11.19 -41.21 10.35
N GLY A 575 12.30 -41.24 11.09
CA GLY A 575 13.66 -41.40 10.56
C GLY A 575 14.00 -42.87 10.36
N LEU A 576 14.59 -43.21 9.20
CA LEU A 576 15.03 -44.56 8.86
C LEU A 576 16.54 -44.58 8.60
N SER A 577 17.24 -45.55 9.18
CA SER A 577 18.62 -45.87 8.81
C SER A 577 18.82 -47.38 8.78
N TYR A 578 19.94 -47.82 8.21
CA TYR A 578 20.29 -49.23 8.16
C TYR A 578 21.77 -49.48 8.44
N GLU A 579 22.07 -50.65 8.96
CA GLU A 579 23.41 -51.20 9.09
C GLU A 579 23.45 -52.57 8.41
N SER A 580 24.43 -52.77 7.54
CA SER A 580 24.66 -54.03 6.83
C SER A 580 26.15 -54.39 6.87
N PRO A 581 26.52 -55.68 6.99
CA PRO A 581 27.90 -56.14 6.77
C PRO A 581 28.42 -55.76 5.37
N THR A 582 29.73 -55.59 5.24
CA THR A 582 30.42 -55.02 4.07
C THR A 582 30.52 -55.95 2.85
N ALA A 583 30.13 -57.22 2.95
CA ALA A 583 30.23 -58.17 1.84
C ALA A 583 29.06 -59.16 1.82
N ALA A 584 28.21 -59.08 0.80
CA ALA A 584 27.22 -60.11 0.52
C ALA A 584 27.82 -61.15 -0.45
N SER A 585 27.57 -62.43 -0.19
CA SER A 585 27.99 -63.52 -1.06
C SER A 585 26.76 -64.22 -1.64
N LEU A 586 26.86 -64.68 -2.89
CA LEU A 586 25.79 -65.37 -3.58
C LEU A 586 25.31 -66.58 -2.74
N GLY A 587 24.00 -66.66 -2.50
CA GLY A 587 23.37 -67.74 -1.73
C GLY A 587 23.65 -67.73 -0.23
N GLN A 588 24.40 -66.76 0.30
CA GLN A 588 24.65 -66.63 1.74
C GLN A 588 23.70 -65.61 2.36
N PRO A 589 23.01 -65.94 3.47
CA PRO A 589 22.14 -64.99 4.17
C PRO A 589 22.95 -63.84 4.79
N LEU A 590 22.45 -62.62 4.62
CA LEU A 590 23.01 -61.36 5.15
C LEU A 590 22.03 -60.73 6.14
N GLU A 591 22.45 -60.50 7.38
CA GLU A 591 21.64 -59.73 8.32
C GLU A 591 21.77 -58.23 8.06
N VAL A 592 20.63 -57.57 7.87
CA VAL A 592 20.54 -56.10 7.80
C VAL A 592 19.71 -55.61 8.97
N ARG A 593 20.22 -54.62 9.71
CA ARG A 593 19.50 -53.98 10.80
C ARG A 593 18.90 -52.68 10.29
N ILE A 594 17.59 -52.52 10.43
CA ILE A 594 16.87 -51.28 10.16
C ILE A 594 16.58 -50.59 11.48
N ALA A 595 17.00 -49.34 11.61
CA ALA A 595 16.67 -48.49 12.73
C ALA A 595 15.55 -47.53 12.34
N ILE A 596 14.48 -47.53 13.12
CA ILE A 596 13.36 -46.60 12.99
C ILE A 596 13.40 -45.67 14.20
N THR A 597 13.39 -44.37 13.96
CA THR A 597 13.50 -43.34 15.00
C THR A 597 12.40 -42.30 14.82
N SER A 598 11.95 -41.72 15.93
CA SER A 598 10.97 -40.64 15.90
C SER A 598 11.18 -39.70 17.08
N PRO A 599 11.24 -38.36 16.88
CA PRO A 599 11.26 -37.40 17.98
C PRO A 599 9.91 -37.31 18.71
N HIS A 600 8.83 -37.84 18.14
CA HIS A 600 7.49 -37.91 18.75
C HIS A 600 7.06 -39.35 19.03
N ARG A 601 6.03 -39.51 19.85
CA ARG A 601 5.43 -40.81 20.10
C ARG A 601 4.71 -41.32 18.85
N VAL A 602 4.94 -42.58 18.49
CA VAL A 602 4.23 -43.26 17.39
C VAL A 602 3.24 -44.26 17.99
N ASP A 603 1.95 -44.08 17.72
CA ASP A 603 0.85 -44.85 18.33
C ASP A 603 0.68 -46.25 17.76
N SER A 604 1.15 -46.45 16.53
CA SER A 604 1.21 -47.72 15.82
C SER A 604 2.21 -47.58 14.68
N LEU A 605 3.08 -48.55 14.48
CA LEU A 605 4.10 -48.55 13.44
C LEU A 605 4.04 -49.87 12.67
N THR A 606 3.89 -49.80 11.35
CA THR A 606 4.04 -50.94 10.44
C THR A 606 5.21 -50.68 9.50
N ALA A 607 5.99 -51.70 9.17
CA ALA A 607 7.05 -51.61 8.20
C ALA A 607 7.00 -52.83 7.27
N ASP A 608 7.08 -52.61 5.97
CA ASP A 608 7.02 -53.64 4.94
C ASP A 608 8.26 -53.57 4.05
N VAL A 609 8.81 -54.73 3.71
CA VAL A 609 9.97 -54.86 2.82
C VAL A 609 9.53 -55.36 1.45
N TYR A 610 9.94 -54.62 0.44
CA TYR A 610 9.79 -54.96 -0.97
C TYR A 610 11.15 -55.37 -1.53
N ALA A 611 11.34 -56.67 -1.70
CA ALA A 611 12.49 -57.23 -2.41
C ALA A 611 12.40 -56.88 -3.91
N HIS A 612 13.48 -56.33 -4.48
CA HIS A 612 13.60 -56.22 -5.94
C HIS A 612 14.24 -57.50 -6.49
N GLU A 613 14.17 -57.72 -7.81
CA GLU A 613 14.66 -58.95 -8.44
C GLU A 613 16.11 -59.29 -8.04
N GLY A 614 16.37 -60.56 -7.73
CA GLY A 614 17.72 -61.06 -7.45
C GLY A 614 18.03 -61.34 -5.97
N LEU A 615 17.12 -61.02 -5.04
CA LEU A 615 17.24 -61.35 -3.62
C LEU A 615 15.92 -61.82 -2.99
N THR A 616 16.02 -62.57 -1.90
CA THR A 616 14.89 -62.90 -1.01
C THR A 616 15.09 -62.26 0.36
N VAL A 617 13.99 -61.94 1.04
CA VAL A 617 14.01 -61.35 2.39
C VAL A 617 13.17 -62.21 3.33
N SER A 618 13.73 -62.56 4.49
CA SER A 618 12.97 -63.21 5.58
C SER A 618 12.21 -62.18 6.40
N ALA A 619 10.98 -62.48 6.79
CA ALA A 619 10.09 -61.59 7.54
C ALA A 619 9.84 -60.25 6.81
N PRO A 620 8.97 -60.23 5.78
CA PRO A 620 8.76 -59.05 4.94
C PRO A 620 7.97 -57.95 5.64
N SER A 621 7.52 -58.15 6.88
CA SER A 621 6.77 -57.15 7.63
C SER A 621 7.14 -57.12 9.11
N PHE A 622 7.00 -55.95 9.71
CA PHE A 622 7.25 -55.67 11.10
C PHE A 622 6.15 -54.77 11.65
N VAL A 623 5.72 -55.03 12.88
CA VAL A 623 4.74 -54.20 13.57
C VAL A 623 5.27 -53.91 14.97
N ALA A 624 5.38 -52.62 15.30
CA ALA A 624 5.58 -52.19 16.68
C ALA A 624 4.29 -51.53 17.16
N PRO A 625 3.73 -51.97 18.31
CA PRO A 625 2.51 -51.40 18.82
C PRO A 625 2.69 -49.93 19.16
N GLN A 626 3.83 -49.51 19.71
CA GLN A 626 4.14 -48.11 20.02
C GLN A 626 5.65 -47.85 19.96
N VAL A 627 6.03 -46.61 19.62
CA VAL A 627 7.42 -46.12 19.72
C VAL A 627 7.42 -44.85 20.56
N GLU A 628 8.12 -44.87 21.70
CA GLU A 628 8.26 -43.70 22.56
C GLU A 628 9.11 -42.61 21.90
N ALA A 629 8.78 -41.35 22.20
CA ALA A 629 9.51 -40.19 21.69
C ALA A 629 11.03 -40.29 21.98
N GLY A 630 11.85 -40.09 20.95
CA GLY A 630 13.30 -40.15 21.03
C GLY A 630 13.90 -41.56 21.19
N LYS A 631 13.09 -42.62 21.12
CA LYS A 631 13.57 -44.01 21.15
C LYS A 631 13.72 -44.56 19.73
N SER A 632 14.70 -45.45 19.57
CA SER A 632 14.91 -46.20 18.32
C SER A 632 14.34 -47.61 18.45
N VAL A 633 13.58 -48.03 17.45
CA VAL A 633 13.19 -49.44 17.26
C VAL A 633 14.13 -50.05 16.24
N GLN A 634 14.68 -51.22 16.59
CA GLN A 634 15.60 -51.97 15.75
C GLN A 634 14.89 -53.20 15.19
N TRP A 635 14.92 -53.34 13.87
CA TRP A 635 14.35 -54.48 13.15
C TRP A 635 15.45 -55.17 12.35
N VAL A 636 15.73 -56.44 12.67
CA VAL A 636 16.73 -57.24 11.94
C VAL A 636 16.00 -58.10 10.90
N LEU A 637 16.46 -58.01 9.66
CA LEU A 637 15.95 -58.79 8.54
C LEU A 637 17.11 -59.55 7.87
N THR A 638 16.84 -60.74 7.35
CA THR A 638 17.83 -61.55 6.63
C THR A 638 17.56 -61.48 5.13
N VAL A 639 18.56 -61.06 4.37
CA VAL A 639 18.51 -60.94 2.91
C VAL A 639 19.39 -62.02 2.30
N THR A 640 18.88 -62.81 1.36
CA THR A 640 19.67 -63.83 0.65
C THR A 640 19.68 -63.52 -0.85
N PRO A 641 20.80 -63.06 -1.42
CA PRO A 641 20.91 -62.84 -2.85
C PRO A 641 21.02 -64.19 -3.60
N TYR A 642 20.35 -64.30 -4.74
CA TYR A 642 20.41 -65.48 -5.63
C TYR A 642 20.93 -65.15 -7.04
N VAL A 643 21.32 -63.89 -7.29
CA VAL A 643 22.11 -63.45 -8.45
C VAL A 643 23.26 -62.53 -8.00
N GLU A 644 24.31 -62.42 -8.81
CA GLU A 644 25.43 -61.48 -8.57
C GLU A 644 25.10 -60.06 -9.08
N GLY A 645 25.78 -59.05 -8.54
CA GLY A 645 25.67 -57.66 -9.00
C GLY A 645 25.11 -56.68 -7.96
N ALA A 646 24.66 -55.52 -8.46
CA ALA A 646 24.11 -54.44 -7.65
C ALA A 646 22.61 -54.63 -7.44
N LEU A 647 22.23 -55.17 -6.28
CA LEU A 647 20.86 -55.43 -5.90
C LEU A 647 20.34 -54.39 -4.91
N ARG A 648 19.03 -54.39 -4.66
CA ARG A 648 18.40 -53.52 -3.66
C ARG A 648 17.10 -54.09 -3.13
N PHE A 649 16.70 -53.65 -1.95
CA PHE A 649 15.33 -53.78 -1.48
C PHE A 649 14.85 -52.45 -0.91
N SER A 650 13.54 -52.27 -0.81
CA SER A 650 12.94 -51.06 -0.24
C SER A 650 12.19 -51.41 1.04
N VAL A 651 12.24 -50.53 2.03
CA VAL A 651 11.47 -50.60 3.26
C VAL A 651 10.50 -49.42 3.27
N LEU A 652 9.21 -49.70 3.36
CA LEU A 652 8.17 -48.68 3.60
C LEU A 652 7.74 -48.78 5.05
N VAL A 653 7.80 -47.68 5.77
CA VAL A 653 7.34 -47.58 7.15
C VAL A 653 6.16 -46.64 7.20
N GLN A 654 5.10 -47.04 7.90
CA GLN A 654 3.90 -46.25 8.10
C GLN A 654 3.58 -46.22 9.60
N GLY A 655 3.06 -45.10 10.08
CA GLY A 655 2.64 -45.02 11.47
C GLY A 655 1.71 -43.86 11.74
N LYS A 656 1.17 -43.80 12.95
CA LYS A 656 0.27 -42.73 13.38
C LYS A 656 0.94 -41.87 14.45
N ILE A 657 1.03 -40.57 14.19
CA ILE A 657 1.67 -39.58 15.08
C ILE A 657 0.68 -38.43 15.24
N ASP A 658 0.34 -38.10 16.49
CA ASP A 658 -0.59 -37.02 16.84
C ASP A 658 -1.93 -37.05 16.09
N GLY A 659 -2.44 -38.25 15.79
CA GLY A 659 -3.71 -38.42 15.08
C GLY A 659 -3.60 -38.55 13.56
N GLU A 660 -2.42 -38.29 12.97
CA GLU A 660 -2.19 -38.29 11.53
C GLU A 660 -1.39 -39.50 11.05
N ASN A 661 -1.70 -39.99 9.84
CA ASN A 661 -0.93 -41.05 9.20
C ASN A 661 0.36 -40.48 8.59
N GLN A 662 1.49 -41.08 8.95
CA GLN A 662 2.83 -40.73 8.49
C GLN A 662 3.44 -41.91 7.75
N ALA A 663 4.31 -41.64 6.78
CA ALA A 663 5.04 -42.68 6.06
C ALA A 663 6.47 -42.23 5.71
N ALA A 664 7.40 -43.18 5.70
CA ALA A 664 8.79 -42.99 5.31
C ALA A 664 9.26 -44.20 4.49
N GLN A 665 10.16 -43.98 3.52
CA GLN A 665 10.69 -45.06 2.70
C GLN A 665 12.23 -45.01 2.65
N LEU A 666 12.86 -46.17 2.74
CA LEU A 666 14.31 -46.35 2.64
C LEU A 666 14.61 -47.39 1.57
N THR A 667 15.60 -47.13 0.70
CA THR A 667 16.12 -48.13 -0.24
C THR A 667 17.51 -48.57 0.19
N VAL A 668 17.70 -49.87 0.39
CA VAL A 668 18.94 -50.46 0.87
C VAL A 668 19.66 -51.18 -0.27
N PRO A 669 20.87 -50.74 -0.66
CA PRO A 669 21.68 -51.44 -1.65
C PRO A 669 22.34 -52.69 -1.07
N VAL A 670 22.45 -53.75 -1.88
CA VAL A 670 23.15 -55.01 -1.56
C VAL A 670 24.07 -55.35 -2.72
N GLN A 671 25.39 -55.35 -2.49
CA GLN A 671 26.39 -55.66 -3.51
C GLN A 671 26.89 -57.10 -3.34
N VAL A 672 26.79 -57.91 -4.39
CA VAL A 672 27.10 -59.35 -4.37
C VAL A 672 28.20 -59.66 -5.38
N GLY A 673 29.38 -60.06 -4.88
CA GLY A 673 30.56 -60.41 -5.68
C GLY A 673 31.65 -59.32 -5.76
N ASN A 674 32.89 -59.72 -6.13
CA ASN A 674 34.02 -58.80 -6.33
C ASN A 674 33.98 -58.21 -7.74
N MET A 675 33.35 -57.04 -7.90
CA MET A 675 33.64 -56.20 -9.07
C MET A 675 34.88 -55.36 -8.78
N SER A 676 35.98 -55.65 -9.47
CA SER A 676 37.13 -54.75 -9.52
C SER A 676 36.67 -53.38 -9.98
N SER A 677 37.13 -52.34 -9.29
CA SER A 677 36.90 -50.94 -9.59
C SER A 677 36.91 -50.65 -11.11
N THR A 678 35.78 -50.15 -11.62
CA THR A 678 35.82 -49.31 -12.80
C THR A 678 35.03 -48.05 -12.46
N ARG A 679 35.75 -46.92 -12.37
CA ARG A 679 35.18 -45.58 -12.25
C ARG A 679 34.30 -45.33 -13.47
N GLU A 680 33.10 -44.79 -13.24
CA GLU A 680 32.52 -43.81 -14.16
C GLU A 680 31.73 -42.76 -13.36
N ARG A 681 31.96 -41.50 -13.71
CA ARG A 681 31.34 -40.31 -13.11
C ARG A 681 29.87 -40.22 -13.53
N LEU A 682 29.03 -39.76 -12.62
CA LEU A 682 28.29 -38.49 -12.76
C LEU A 682 28.14 -37.86 -11.37
#